data_AF-A0A371PJA7-F1
#
_entry.id   AF-A0A371PJA7-F1
#
_cell.length_a   1.000
_cell.length_b   1.000
_cell.length_c   1.000
_cell.angle_alpha   90.00
_cell.angle_beta   90.00
_cell.angle_gamma   90.00
#
_symmetry.space_group_name_H-M   'P 1'
#
loop_
_entity.id
_entity.type
_entity.pdbx_description
1 polymer ?
#
loop_
_entity_poly.entity_id
_entity_poly.type
_entity_poly.pdbx_seq_one_letter_code
_entity_poly.pdbx_strand_id
1 'polypeptide(L)'
;MKPSNTMKSLLIVIVFLVLLSGLPQAEAAVQSGPVNQVKKLTATEVLANQKKLSSNYYHYMTVKNNGSVAVWGDPFVGEPKTPANVRDVTALTSSGKMAFALKKDGTIVKWGSGDILQSIHAGVDPAKVKDAVAISASAGTLLIVHKTGKVSYHRYRDDGGSPLTAMPKDLAGVTDISSGAYHALALKKNGTVTAWGNDYRGNTKVPKEVSNVIAVAAGSQVSAALMKDGRAIAWGSGFEKKELQTAPYRDIVGIQAGFNEIYLLRADGSMAVWKEGKVSLLPDMPKLASMVVDSEADFLGLTQDGQFVQWPSGYFGGFVPMQAASSVTSVAVNNSEYVAIRADGTLTQWSKFSSPQLKKIPAGTKDIVAVSVSRNQHALAVKKDGSVIAWGNNNYGEASVPSGLLNVTAVAAGYEYSLALSQDGKVTAWGTTRLGFTKLPDGLEEVVAIAAGVPNLALKKDGTVIAWGYKADMMPALTAKATAIASGDVYAAILDENTVITIWDEFGRVTRIDTLKNEGAKPVSISFGAQSQALWVLLDNGTAIAMNAYTGIELKRYDQLAFRQLNGDIGVMTNGEVMVLDPYEYRDNIQLKKMKNVSFMYRNNEIQFVVSKDKRIFIQGDSHIMADAPERADGLKKYAFSIMHALVLKENGTVEAWGGHSGVDLAGNVYRTPEAIVPSGLKDVIDIAAGPDFSLALKKDGTVKAWGWGGSSVLKVPAAVKNATAIAAGQFYAAALRKDGTVVEWGDVSGRSPMPKGLNNVKAIAIAGQNTMALKKDGTVVCWGDECRIPVNMKNVISITGADGHFVIYCSDGTIFDYDTRAGVDRFNHPAKIQNVDRIFALNGATYVLKKDGTSVVWGDRLPFGIQL
;
A
#
# COMPACT_ATOMS: atom_id res chain seq x y z
N MET A 1 82.39 29.53 2.44
CA MET A 1 81.60 28.27 2.40
C MET A 1 80.61 28.37 1.26
N LYS A 2 80.56 27.39 0.35
CA LYS A 2 79.70 27.41 -0.85
C LYS A 2 78.21 27.42 -0.45
N PRO A 3 77.36 28.27 -1.05
CA PRO A 3 75.91 28.07 -1.04
C PRO A 3 75.51 27.14 -2.20
N SER A 4 74.60 26.21 -1.93
CA SER A 4 74.15 25.13 -2.81
C SER A 4 73.36 25.59 -4.04
N ASN A 5 73.23 24.70 -5.02
CA ASN A 5 72.51 24.83 -6.30
C ASN A 5 70.99 25.11 -6.21
N THR A 6 70.48 25.62 -5.08
CA THR A 6 69.07 25.94 -4.86
C THR A 6 68.72 27.40 -5.21
N MET A 7 69.66 28.19 -5.75
CA MET A 7 69.51 29.63 -6.00
C MET A 7 69.68 30.06 -7.48
N LYS A 8 69.57 29.12 -8.44
CA LYS A 8 69.44 29.44 -9.88
C LYS A 8 68.08 29.07 -10.49
N SER A 9 67.25 28.26 -9.81
CA SER A 9 65.90 27.92 -10.30
C SER A 9 64.80 28.87 -9.82
N LEU A 10 65.09 29.74 -8.84
CA LEU A 10 64.13 30.72 -8.31
C LEU A 10 64.02 31.98 -9.20
N LEU A 11 64.96 32.20 -10.13
CA LEU A 11 64.97 33.38 -11.01
C LEU A 11 64.28 33.17 -12.37
N ILE A 12 63.97 31.93 -12.77
CA ILE A 12 63.22 31.62 -14.00
C ILE A 12 61.71 31.62 -13.76
N VAL A 13 61.26 31.37 -12.52
CA VAL A 13 59.83 31.33 -12.17
C VAL A 13 59.21 32.74 -12.03
N ILE A 14 60.01 33.77 -11.70
CA ILE A 14 59.50 35.14 -11.50
C ILE A 14 59.36 35.92 -12.82
N VAL A 15 60.08 35.54 -13.89
CA VAL A 15 60.01 36.24 -15.20
C VAL A 15 58.83 35.75 -16.05
N PHE A 16 58.31 34.54 -15.85
CA PHE A 16 57.11 34.05 -16.56
C PHE A 16 55.78 34.50 -15.95
N LEU A 17 55.78 35.01 -14.71
CA LEU A 17 54.56 35.46 -14.01
C LEU A 17 54.19 36.94 -14.24
N VAL A 18 55.00 37.72 -14.98
CA VAL A 18 54.76 39.16 -15.19
C VAL A 18 54.37 39.52 -16.64
N LEU A 19 54.36 38.58 -17.58
CA LEU A 19 54.06 38.85 -19.01
C LEU A 19 52.67 38.39 -19.51
N LEU A 20 51.74 38.01 -18.62
CA LEU A 20 50.38 37.60 -19.00
C LEU A 20 49.27 38.55 -18.52
N SER A 21 49.62 39.73 -17.99
CA SER A 21 48.65 40.73 -17.51
C SER A 21 48.18 41.75 -18.57
N GLY A 22 48.20 41.40 -19.86
CA GLY A 22 47.71 42.32 -20.88
C GLY A 22 47.58 41.72 -22.28
N LEU A 23 46.40 41.16 -22.58
CA LEU A 23 45.63 41.26 -23.85
C LEU A 23 44.44 40.28 -23.81
N PRO A 24 43.31 40.57 -24.50
CA PRO A 24 41.97 40.16 -24.09
C PRO A 24 41.64 38.73 -24.54
N GLN A 25 41.38 37.84 -23.57
CA GLN A 25 40.70 36.59 -23.87
C GLN A 25 39.20 36.81 -23.73
N ALA A 26 38.46 36.51 -24.80
CA ALA A 26 37.02 36.41 -24.78
C ALA A 26 36.61 35.37 -23.72
N GLU A 27 36.08 35.85 -22.60
CA GLU A 27 35.33 35.06 -21.65
C GLU A 27 34.09 34.52 -22.39
N ALA A 28 34.14 33.26 -22.80
CA ALA A 28 32.92 32.50 -22.94
C ALA A 28 32.34 32.37 -21.53
N ALA A 29 31.44 33.29 -21.20
CA ALA A 29 30.68 33.31 -19.98
C ALA A 29 30.00 31.94 -19.80
N VAL A 30 30.57 31.10 -18.94
CA VAL A 30 29.74 30.20 -18.16
C VAL A 30 28.97 31.16 -17.25
N GLN A 31 27.75 31.52 -17.64
CA GLN A 31 26.79 32.03 -16.70
C GLN A 31 26.61 30.95 -15.63
N SER A 32 27.40 31.03 -14.56
CA SER A 32 26.93 30.57 -13.26
C SER A 32 25.64 31.34 -13.04
N GLY A 33 24.51 30.68 -13.24
CA GLY A 33 23.22 31.24 -12.88
C GLY A 33 23.33 31.81 -11.46
N PRO A 34 22.63 32.91 -11.14
CA PRO A 34 22.73 33.51 -9.82
C PRO A 34 22.52 32.42 -8.78
N VAL A 35 23.42 32.32 -7.80
CA VAL A 35 23.12 31.64 -6.54
C VAL A 35 21.82 32.29 -6.08
N ASN A 36 20.70 31.58 -6.24
CA ASN A 36 19.36 32.12 -5.98
C ASN A 36 19.39 32.68 -4.56
N GLN A 37 19.41 34.01 -4.43
CA GLN A 37 19.19 34.64 -3.14
C GLN A 37 17.84 34.11 -2.64
N VAL A 38 17.86 33.36 -1.54
CA VAL A 38 16.63 32.81 -0.94
C VAL A 38 15.70 33.98 -0.67
N LYS A 39 14.58 34.03 -1.39
CA LYS A 39 13.61 35.11 -1.23
C LYS A 39 13.03 34.99 0.17
N LYS A 40 13.15 36.05 0.97
CA LYS A 40 12.47 36.10 2.26
C LYS A 40 10.97 36.19 2.03
N LEU A 41 10.23 35.23 2.56
CA LEU A 41 8.79 35.10 2.39
C LEU A 41 8.05 35.95 3.42
N THR A 42 6.89 36.45 3.01
CA THR A 42 5.91 37.06 3.92
C THR A 42 4.73 36.12 4.15
N ALA A 43 4.06 36.24 5.31
CA ALA A 43 2.85 35.46 5.57
C ALA A 43 1.75 35.73 4.54
N THR A 44 1.62 36.96 4.06
CA THR A 44 0.63 37.32 3.03
C THR A 44 0.84 36.56 1.73
N GLU A 45 2.09 36.47 1.24
CA GLU A 45 2.41 35.73 0.01
C GLU A 45 2.19 34.23 0.19
N VAL A 46 2.66 33.67 1.31
CA VAL A 46 2.54 32.24 1.60
C VAL A 46 1.07 31.83 1.69
N LEU A 47 0.27 32.51 2.52
CA LEU A 47 -1.14 32.18 2.73
C LEU A 47 -1.95 32.31 1.43
N ALA A 48 -1.64 33.30 0.58
CA ALA A 48 -2.28 33.45 -0.73
C ALA A 48 -1.93 32.30 -1.69
N ASN A 49 -0.69 31.80 -1.64
CA ASN A 49 -0.29 30.65 -2.43
C ASN A 49 -0.84 29.33 -1.87
N GLN A 50 -0.98 29.17 -0.55
CA GLN A 50 -1.54 27.96 0.07
C GLN A 50 -2.97 27.70 -0.39
N LYS A 51 -3.78 28.77 -0.53
CA LYS A 51 -5.16 28.65 -1.05
C LYS A 51 -5.23 28.12 -2.47
N LYS A 52 -4.17 28.32 -3.27
CA LYS A 52 -4.09 27.85 -4.66
C LYS A 52 -3.66 26.40 -4.79
N LEU A 53 -3.37 25.73 -3.67
CA LEU A 53 -2.96 24.33 -3.62
C LEU A 53 -4.06 23.53 -2.92
N SER A 54 -4.24 22.28 -3.34
CA SER A 54 -5.03 21.30 -2.61
C SER A 54 -4.31 19.96 -2.66
N SER A 55 -4.23 19.28 -1.53
CA SER A 55 -3.80 17.88 -1.46
C SER A 55 -4.92 17.04 -0.88
N ASN A 56 -5.00 15.81 -1.34
CA ASN A 56 -5.86 14.78 -0.79
C ASN A 56 -5.24 13.41 -1.11
N TYR A 57 -5.56 12.39 -0.30
CA TYR A 57 -5.27 10.97 -0.58
C TYR A 57 -5.44 10.56 -2.06
N TYR A 58 -6.49 11.03 -2.74
CA TYR A 58 -6.76 10.62 -4.13
C TYR A 58 -6.09 11.48 -5.20
N HIS A 59 -5.88 12.78 -4.94
CA HIS A 59 -5.44 13.72 -5.96
C HIS A 59 -4.92 15.04 -5.37
N TYR A 60 -4.14 15.73 -6.20
CA TYR A 60 -3.48 17.00 -5.95
C TYR A 60 -3.97 18.03 -6.95
N MET A 61 -4.05 19.29 -6.54
CA MET A 61 -4.48 20.37 -7.41
C MET A 61 -3.66 21.64 -7.21
N THR A 62 -3.45 22.36 -8.30
CA THR A 62 -2.87 23.71 -8.28
C THR A 62 -3.58 24.65 -9.24
N VAL A 63 -3.62 25.93 -8.90
CA VAL A 63 -4.00 26.99 -9.86
C VAL A 63 -2.78 27.34 -10.71
N LYS A 64 -2.92 27.24 -12.03
CA LYS A 64 -1.92 27.65 -13.02
C LYS A 64 -1.88 29.18 -13.15
N ASN A 65 -0.80 29.72 -13.69
CA ASN A 65 -0.64 31.18 -13.91
C ASN A 65 -1.73 31.82 -14.77
N ASN A 66 -2.34 31.05 -15.68
CA ASN A 66 -3.46 31.48 -16.51
C ASN A 66 -4.84 31.39 -15.81
N GLY A 67 -4.87 31.11 -14.50
CA GLY A 67 -6.08 31.00 -13.69
C GLY A 67 -6.86 29.69 -13.86
N SER A 68 -6.38 28.74 -14.66
CA SER A 68 -6.94 27.39 -14.77
C SER A 68 -6.43 26.45 -13.68
N VAL A 69 -7.02 25.26 -13.55
CA VAL A 69 -6.63 24.27 -12.54
C VAL A 69 -5.86 23.13 -13.21
N ALA A 70 -4.75 22.71 -12.60
CA ALA A 70 -4.11 21.43 -12.87
C ALA A 70 -4.54 20.45 -11.77
N VAL A 71 -4.83 19.22 -12.17
CA VAL A 71 -5.14 18.10 -11.27
C VAL A 71 -4.28 16.93 -11.71
N TRP A 72 -3.67 16.25 -10.75
CA TRP A 72 -2.85 15.05 -10.94
C TRP A 72 -2.88 14.20 -9.66
N GLY A 73 -2.48 12.94 -9.71
CA GLY A 73 -2.70 11.97 -8.64
C GLY A 73 -2.85 10.55 -9.21
N ASP A 74 -3.72 9.74 -8.61
CA ASP A 74 -4.01 8.40 -9.13
C ASP A 74 -5.23 8.42 -10.07
N PRO A 75 -5.04 8.29 -11.40
CA PRO A 75 -6.13 8.31 -12.38
C PRO A 75 -7.13 7.16 -12.22
N PHE A 76 -6.79 6.11 -11.47
CA PHE A 76 -7.60 4.91 -11.28
C PHE A 76 -8.45 4.93 -10.00
N VAL A 77 -8.17 5.86 -9.06
CA VAL A 77 -8.76 5.82 -7.72
C VAL A 77 -9.56 7.07 -7.36
N GLY A 78 -9.40 8.19 -8.07
CA GLY A 78 -10.27 9.34 -7.82
C GLY A 78 -9.87 10.68 -8.41
N GLU A 79 -8.99 10.75 -9.40
CA GLU A 79 -8.71 12.01 -10.10
C GLU A 79 -9.97 12.59 -10.77
N PRO A 80 -10.44 13.78 -10.35
CA PRO A 80 -11.56 14.41 -11.00
C PRO A 80 -11.07 15.15 -12.25
N LYS A 81 -11.53 14.73 -13.45
CA LYS A 81 -11.19 15.41 -14.70
C LYS A 81 -11.59 16.88 -14.61
N THR A 82 -10.60 17.77 -14.69
CA THR A 82 -10.83 19.21 -14.57
C THR A 82 -11.74 19.68 -15.71
N PRO A 83 -12.87 20.36 -15.43
CA PRO A 83 -13.70 20.92 -16.48
C PRO A 83 -12.93 22.02 -17.25
N ALA A 84 -13.01 22.00 -18.58
CA ALA A 84 -12.22 22.88 -19.44
C ALA A 84 -12.47 24.38 -19.19
N ASN A 85 -13.65 24.73 -18.66
CA ASN A 85 -14.14 26.08 -18.40
C ASN A 85 -13.74 26.65 -17.01
N VAL A 86 -13.06 25.90 -16.15
CA VAL A 86 -12.60 26.43 -14.85
C VAL A 86 -11.44 27.42 -15.07
N ARG A 87 -11.69 28.68 -14.74
CA ARG A 87 -10.77 29.83 -14.87
C ARG A 87 -11.01 30.82 -13.72
N ASP A 88 -10.11 31.79 -13.56
CA ASP A 88 -10.15 32.84 -12.53
C ASP A 88 -10.25 32.29 -11.09
N VAL A 89 -9.60 31.15 -10.85
CA VAL A 89 -9.62 30.47 -9.55
C VAL A 89 -8.72 31.19 -8.56
N THR A 90 -9.22 31.37 -7.34
CA THR A 90 -8.53 32.03 -6.23
C THR A 90 -8.27 31.08 -5.06
N ALA A 91 -9.09 30.03 -4.91
CA ALA A 91 -8.83 28.97 -3.95
C ALA A 91 -9.30 27.60 -4.46
N LEU A 92 -8.64 26.55 -4.00
CA LEU A 92 -8.95 25.15 -4.27
C LEU A 92 -9.13 24.40 -2.95
N THR A 93 -10.01 23.39 -2.96
CA THR A 93 -10.08 22.41 -1.88
C THR A 93 -10.67 21.12 -2.41
N SER A 94 -10.30 19.99 -1.82
CA SER A 94 -10.82 18.68 -2.15
C SER A 94 -11.14 17.90 -0.90
N SER A 95 -12.04 16.94 -1.04
CA SER A 95 -12.27 15.94 0.00
C SER A 95 -12.77 14.65 -0.65
N GLY A 96 -12.04 13.57 -0.42
CA GLY A 96 -12.26 12.33 -1.15
C GLY A 96 -12.10 12.55 -2.65
N LYS A 97 -13.05 12.05 -3.44
CA LYS A 97 -13.05 12.18 -4.91
C LYS A 97 -13.67 13.49 -5.44
N MET A 98 -14.04 14.40 -4.54
CA MET A 98 -14.68 15.66 -4.87
C MET A 98 -13.69 16.81 -4.82
N ALA A 99 -13.72 17.65 -5.86
CA ALA A 99 -12.92 18.87 -5.96
C ALA A 99 -13.82 20.11 -6.09
N PHE A 100 -13.32 21.21 -5.53
CA PHE A 100 -14.00 22.50 -5.50
C PHE A 100 -13.03 23.64 -5.83
N ALA A 101 -13.49 24.60 -6.61
CA ALA A 101 -12.76 25.83 -6.93
C ALA A 101 -13.59 27.05 -6.58
N LEU A 102 -13.01 27.98 -5.83
CA LEU A 102 -13.54 29.31 -5.59
C LEU A 102 -13.02 30.26 -6.67
N LYS A 103 -13.94 30.86 -7.42
CA LYS A 103 -13.63 31.88 -8.42
C LYS A 103 -13.56 33.28 -7.80
N LYS A 104 -12.83 34.19 -8.46
CA LYS A 104 -12.69 35.60 -8.06
C LYS A 104 -14.02 36.36 -7.90
N ASP A 105 -15.06 35.95 -8.63
CA ASP A 105 -16.41 36.53 -8.56
C ASP A 105 -17.20 36.10 -7.30
N GLY A 106 -16.73 35.09 -6.57
CA GLY A 106 -17.37 34.51 -5.39
C GLY A 106 -18.24 33.27 -5.68
N THR A 107 -18.23 32.76 -6.92
CA THR A 107 -18.89 31.51 -7.29
C THR A 107 -18.01 30.29 -7.02
N ILE A 108 -18.65 29.12 -6.81
CA ILE A 108 -17.96 27.86 -6.56
C ILE A 108 -18.27 26.88 -7.70
N VAL A 109 -17.22 26.27 -8.26
CA VAL A 109 -17.34 25.15 -9.21
C VAL A 109 -17.02 23.85 -8.48
N LYS A 110 -17.86 22.84 -8.66
CA LYS A 110 -17.73 21.47 -8.10
C LYS A 110 -17.51 20.49 -9.24
N TRP A 111 -16.58 19.54 -9.11
CA TRP A 111 -16.39 18.43 -10.05
C TRP A 111 -15.79 17.19 -9.37
N GLY A 112 -15.88 16.03 -10.03
CA GLY A 112 -15.44 14.74 -9.51
C GLY A 112 -16.54 13.69 -9.43
N SER A 113 -16.18 12.42 -9.21
CA SER A 113 -17.08 11.27 -9.29
C SER A 113 -17.79 10.99 -7.95
N GLY A 114 -18.49 11.99 -7.42
CA GLY A 114 -19.27 11.90 -6.17
C GLY A 114 -20.77 11.70 -6.37
N ASP A 115 -21.24 11.41 -7.58
CA ASP A 115 -22.58 10.89 -7.79
C ASP A 115 -22.50 9.35 -7.87
N ILE A 116 -23.42 8.68 -7.14
CA ILE A 116 -23.69 7.23 -7.09
C ILE A 116 -23.21 6.52 -5.80
N LEU A 117 -23.94 6.73 -4.68
CA LEU A 117 -24.66 5.73 -3.85
C LEU A 117 -24.94 6.21 -2.41
N GLN A 118 -25.58 7.37 -2.28
CA GLN A 118 -26.78 7.67 -1.48
C GLN A 118 -26.99 9.20 -1.59
N SER A 119 -28.19 9.66 -1.95
CA SER A 119 -28.49 11.09 -1.96
C SER A 119 -28.64 11.60 -0.53
N ILE A 120 -27.73 12.44 -0.03
CA ILE A 120 -28.11 13.47 0.95
C ILE A 120 -27.43 14.78 0.57
N HIS A 121 -28.18 15.67 -0.08
CA HIS A 121 -27.84 17.09 -0.26
C HIS A 121 -28.31 17.85 0.99
N ALA A 122 -27.49 17.89 2.04
CA ALA A 122 -27.74 18.75 3.19
C ALA A 122 -26.88 20.02 3.11
N GLY A 123 -27.50 21.16 3.43
CA GLY A 123 -26.85 22.48 3.37
C GLY A 123 -27.06 23.22 2.05
N VAL A 124 -26.15 24.14 1.72
CA VAL A 124 -26.23 25.03 0.55
C VAL A 124 -25.62 24.32 -0.66
N ASP A 125 -26.34 24.32 -1.78
CA ASP A 125 -25.80 23.85 -3.07
C ASP A 125 -24.66 24.78 -3.53
N PRO A 126 -23.41 24.28 -3.66
CA PRO A 126 -22.26 25.10 -4.05
C PRO A 126 -22.47 25.82 -5.40
N ALA A 127 -23.22 25.22 -6.33
CA ALA A 127 -23.49 25.82 -7.64
C ALA A 127 -24.36 27.08 -7.56
N LYS A 128 -25.07 27.30 -6.45
CA LYS A 128 -25.93 28.48 -6.21
C LYS A 128 -25.22 29.60 -5.44
N VAL A 129 -24.02 29.35 -4.93
CA VAL A 129 -23.25 30.33 -4.16
C VAL A 129 -22.62 31.35 -5.11
N LYS A 130 -22.74 32.64 -4.76
CA LYS A 130 -22.22 33.78 -5.55
C LYS A 130 -21.39 34.78 -4.74
N ASP A 131 -21.25 34.53 -3.45
CA ASP A 131 -20.67 35.46 -2.48
C ASP A 131 -19.66 34.77 -1.56
N ALA A 132 -19.08 33.64 -1.96
CA ALA A 132 -18.03 33.00 -1.19
C ALA A 132 -16.73 33.84 -1.19
N VAL A 133 -16.01 33.82 -0.06
CA VAL A 133 -14.69 34.45 0.13
C VAL A 133 -13.62 33.48 0.60
N ALA A 134 -14.02 32.34 1.19
CA ALA A 134 -13.12 31.25 1.55
C ALA A 134 -13.89 29.91 1.51
N ILE A 135 -13.17 28.83 1.22
CA ILE A 135 -13.69 27.46 1.20
C ILE A 135 -12.68 26.52 1.85
N SER A 136 -13.16 25.47 2.51
CA SER A 136 -12.34 24.38 3.05
C SER A 136 -13.17 23.11 3.08
N ALA A 137 -12.62 21.99 2.64
CA ALA A 137 -13.30 20.70 2.61
C ALA A 137 -12.47 19.60 3.28
N SER A 138 -13.17 18.70 3.96
CA SER A 138 -12.61 17.51 4.60
C SER A 138 -13.75 16.53 4.93
N ALA A 139 -13.45 15.24 4.96
CA ALA A 139 -14.37 14.17 5.38
C ALA A 139 -15.80 14.26 4.78
N GLY A 140 -15.92 14.60 3.50
CA GLY A 140 -17.22 14.68 2.81
C GLY A 140 -18.05 15.94 3.08
N THR A 141 -17.45 16.94 3.72
CA THR A 141 -18.07 18.25 4.02
C THR A 141 -17.26 19.37 3.37
N LEU A 142 -17.95 20.30 2.72
CA LEU A 142 -17.40 21.58 2.26
C LEU A 142 -17.97 22.69 3.15
N LEU A 143 -17.10 23.50 3.76
CA LEU A 143 -17.46 24.71 4.49
C LEU A 143 -17.20 25.95 3.62
N ILE A 144 -18.11 26.91 3.67
CA ILE A 144 -18.13 28.09 2.80
C ILE A 144 -18.29 29.34 3.67
N VAL A 145 -17.34 30.27 3.57
CA VAL A 145 -17.44 31.60 4.20
C VAL A 145 -17.99 32.59 3.18
N HIS A 146 -19.04 33.31 3.55
CA HIS A 146 -19.69 34.31 2.70
C HIS A 146 -19.14 35.72 2.93
N LYS A 147 -19.32 36.64 1.97
CA LYS A 147 -18.95 38.07 2.08
C LYS A 147 -19.54 38.75 3.32
N THR A 148 -20.67 38.24 3.83
CA THR A 148 -21.33 38.70 5.06
C THR A 148 -20.60 38.28 6.35
N GLY A 149 -19.63 37.38 6.27
CA GLY A 149 -18.95 36.76 7.40
C GLY A 149 -19.73 35.62 8.06
N LYS A 150 -20.84 35.17 7.45
CA LYS A 150 -21.54 33.93 7.82
C LYS A 150 -20.87 32.71 7.20
N VAL A 151 -21.10 31.54 7.80
CA VAL A 151 -20.61 30.25 7.31
C VAL A 151 -21.80 29.36 6.92
N SER A 152 -21.70 28.72 5.77
CA SER A 152 -22.60 27.64 5.35
C SER A 152 -21.79 26.38 5.04
N TYR A 153 -22.48 25.27 4.79
CA TYR A 153 -21.85 24.00 4.44
C TYR A 153 -22.59 23.29 3.31
N HIS A 154 -21.90 22.37 2.66
CA HIS A 154 -22.46 21.37 1.76
C HIS A 154 -21.92 19.99 2.17
N ARG A 155 -22.82 19.03 2.46
CA ARG A 155 -22.44 17.65 2.77
C ARG A 155 -22.85 16.73 1.62
N TYR A 156 -21.96 15.80 1.27
CA TYR A 156 -22.15 14.86 0.16
C TYR A 156 -21.71 13.42 0.47
N ARG A 157 -21.33 13.13 1.72
CA ARG A 157 -21.01 11.79 2.23
C ARG A 157 -21.64 11.59 3.60
N ASP A 158 -22.23 10.42 3.85
CA ASP A 158 -22.67 10.00 5.17
C ASP A 158 -21.67 8.99 5.77
N ASP A 159 -20.82 9.50 6.65
CA ASP A 159 -19.85 8.76 7.43
C ASP A 159 -20.19 8.80 8.93
N GLY A 160 -21.43 9.12 9.29
CA GLY A 160 -21.87 9.25 10.69
C GLY A 160 -21.38 10.52 11.40
N GLY A 161 -20.59 11.38 10.74
CA GLY A 161 -20.00 12.60 11.31
C GLY A 161 -20.95 13.80 11.45
N SER A 162 -22.08 13.70 12.15
CA SER A 162 -22.96 14.84 12.50
C SER A 162 -22.26 16.07 13.16
N PRO A 163 -21.20 15.92 13.98
CA PRO A 163 -20.64 17.01 14.80
C PRO A 163 -19.96 18.16 14.03
N LEU A 164 -19.31 17.90 12.88
CA LEU A 164 -18.66 18.94 12.06
C LEU A 164 -19.65 19.99 11.53
N THR A 165 -20.89 19.57 11.28
CA THR A 165 -21.96 20.44 10.76
C THR A 165 -22.71 21.21 11.85
N ALA A 166 -22.44 20.93 13.12
CA ALA A 166 -23.06 21.60 14.27
C ALA A 166 -22.41 22.97 14.56
N MET A 167 -22.51 23.89 13.60
CA MET A 167 -21.93 25.24 13.72
C MET A 167 -22.54 26.01 14.91
N PRO A 168 -21.73 26.80 15.66
CA PRO A 168 -22.25 27.67 16.70
C PRO A 168 -23.28 28.67 16.14
N LYS A 169 -24.41 28.83 16.83
CA LYS A 169 -25.54 29.68 16.36
C LYS A 169 -25.14 31.15 16.12
N ASP A 170 -24.21 31.66 16.93
CA ASP A 170 -23.76 33.06 16.87
C ASP A 170 -22.43 33.23 16.09
N LEU A 171 -22.07 32.25 15.25
CA LEU A 171 -20.88 32.34 14.43
C LEU A 171 -21.06 33.40 13.34
N ALA A 172 -20.38 34.54 13.51
CA ALA A 172 -20.39 35.66 12.58
C ALA A 172 -19.00 36.33 12.50
N GLY A 173 -18.83 37.17 11.47
CA GLY A 173 -17.59 37.90 11.25
C GLY A 173 -16.41 37.02 10.84
N VAL A 174 -16.68 35.84 10.27
CA VAL A 174 -15.67 34.88 9.81
C VAL A 174 -15.03 35.39 8.52
N THR A 175 -13.70 35.31 8.43
CA THR A 175 -12.91 35.71 7.25
C THR A 175 -12.18 34.55 6.61
N ASP A 176 -11.93 33.48 7.36
CA ASP A 176 -11.31 32.26 6.85
C ASP A 176 -11.73 31.04 7.67
N ILE A 177 -11.56 29.85 7.11
CA ILE A 177 -11.99 28.59 7.73
C ILE A 177 -11.04 27.45 7.38
N SER A 178 -10.85 26.52 8.31
CA SER A 178 -10.10 25.28 8.10
C SER A 178 -10.91 24.11 8.66
N SER A 179 -11.21 23.14 7.79
CA SER A 179 -11.89 21.89 8.15
C SER A 179 -10.88 20.77 8.35
N GLY A 180 -10.87 20.16 9.54
CA GLY A 180 -10.18 18.92 9.82
C GLY A 180 -11.07 17.69 9.57
N ALA A 181 -10.60 16.49 9.91
CA ALA A 181 -11.39 15.26 9.72
C ALA A 181 -12.64 15.23 10.63
N TYR A 182 -12.55 15.82 11.82
CA TYR A 182 -13.60 15.71 12.85
C TYR A 182 -14.01 17.05 13.50
N HIS A 183 -13.25 18.12 13.30
CA HIS A 183 -13.56 19.47 13.80
C HIS A 183 -13.18 20.56 12.80
N ALA A 184 -13.64 21.79 13.03
CA ALA A 184 -13.33 22.94 12.19
C ALA A 184 -12.90 24.15 13.03
N LEU A 185 -12.12 25.04 12.42
CA LEU A 185 -11.68 26.32 12.98
C LEU A 185 -12.14 27.47 12.09
N ALA A 186 -12.81 28.46 12.67
CA ALA A 186 -13.15 29.71 12.01
C ALA A 186 -12.27 30.85 12.53
N LEU A 187 -11.59 31.54 11.61
CA LEU A 187 -10.88 32.78 11.88
C LEU A 187 -11.82 33.97 11.71
N LYS A 188 -11.95 34.79 12.76
CA LYS A 188 -12.79 36.00 12.74
C LYS A 188 -12.00 37.24 12.35
N LYS A 189 -12.68 38.25 11.81
CA LYS A 189 -12.12 39.56 11.41
C LYS A 189 -11.37 40.29 12.53
N ASN A 190 -11.74 40.04 13.79
CA ASN A 190 -11.07 40.61 14.97
C ASN A 190 -9.82 39.83 15.41
N GLY A 191 -9.39 38.81 14.67
CA GLY A 191 -8.20 38.00 14.97
C GLY A 191 -8.41 36.93 16.04
N THR A 192 -9.66 36.63 16.42
CA THR A 192 -10.01 35.53 17.33
C THR A 192 -10.41 34.27 16.58
N VAL A 193 -10.32 33.11 17.24
CA VAL A 193 -10.63 31.79 16.65
C VAL A 193 -11.82 31.17 17.37
N THR A 194 -12.70 30.52 16.61
CA THR A 194 -13.78 29.68 17.15
C THR A 194 -13.65 28.27 16.58
N ALA A 195 -13.71 27.26 17.44
CA ALA A 195 -13.59 25.86 17.06
C ALA A 195 -14.87 25.10 17.44
N TRP A 196 -15.26 24.11 16.62
CA TRP A 196 -16.40 23.24 16.90
C TRP A 196 -16.24 21.88 16.19
N GLY A 197 -17.04 20.90 16.57
CA GLY A 197 -16.98 19.52 16.08
C GLY A 197 -16.64 18.54 17.20
N ASN A 198 -16.08 17.39 16.86
CA ASN A 198 -15.68 16.38 17.85
C ASN A 198 -14.46 16.83 18.64
N ASP A 199 -14.56 16.74 19.95
CA ASP A 199 -13.49 17.09 20.88
C ASP A 199 -12.85 15.84 21.49
N TYR A 200 -12.14 15.05 20.68
CA TYR A 200 -11.54 13.81 21.17
C TYR A 200 -10.43 14.04 22.19
N ARG A 201 -9.60 15.06 21.96
CA ARG A 201 -8.37 15.34 22.72
C ARG A 201 -8.23 16.82 23.09
N GLY A 202 -9.35 17.55 23.20
CA GLY A 202 -9.34 18.99 23.44
C GLY A 202 -9.01 19.83 22.20
N ASN A 203 -9.07 19.26 21.00
CA ASN A 203 -8.79 19.93 19.72
C ASN A 203 -9.75 21.08 19.40
N THR A 204 -10.91 21.17 20.07
CA THR A 204 -11.84 22.31 19.97
C THR A 204 -11.66 23.35 21.10
N LYS A 205 -10.78 23.09 22.08
CA LYS A 205 -10.54 24.00 23.21
C LYS A 205 -9.48 25.04 22.85
N VAL A 206 -9.92 26.11 22.18
CA VAL A 206 -9.04 27.23 21.81
C VAL A 206 -8.38 27.84 23.07
N PRO A 207 -7.04 27.87 23.17
CA PRO A 207 -6.36 28.51 24.30
C PRO A 207 -6.69 30.00 24.41
N LYS A 208 -6.79 30.54 25.63
CA LYS A 208 -7.22 31.93 25.88
C LYS A 208 -6.25 32.97 25.33
N GLU A 209 -4.99 32.59 25.16
CA GLU A 209 -3.88 33.41 24.68
C GLU A 209 -3.89 33.56 23.15
N VAL A 210 -4.67 32.75 22.43
CA VAL A 210 -4.79 32.80 20.97
C VAL A 210 -5.59 34.03 20.56
N SER A 211 -4.85 35.05 20.08
CA SER A 211 -5.38 36.33 19.60
C SER A 211 -4.51 36.87 18.46
N ASN A 212 -4.98 37.90 17.74
CA ASN A 212 -4.26 38.47 16.58
C ASN A 212 -3.85 37.41 15.55
N VAL A 213 -4.71 36.41 15.35
CA VAL A 213 -4.49 35.28 14.44
C VAL A 213 -4.66 35.74 13.00
N ILE A 214 -3.77 35.25 12.12
CA ILE A 214 -3.79 35.51 10.68
C ILE A 214 -4.02 34.24 9.85
N ALA A 215 -3.86 33.04 10.44
CA ALA A 215 -4.20 31.77 9.81
C ALA A 215 -4.53 30.70 10.87
N VAL A 216 -5.36 29.74 10.48
CA VAL A 216 -5.76 28.59 11.30
C VAL A 216 -5.58 27.30 10.52
N ALA A 217 -5.25 26.20 11.18
CA ALA A 217 -5.12 24.88 10.57
C ALA A 217 -5.76 23.81 11.46
N ALA A 218 -6.70 23.04 10.91
CA ALA A 218 -7.40 21.95 11.57
C ALA A 218 -6.98 20.61 10.95
N GLY A 219 -6.38 19.73 11.76
CA GLY A 219 -5.98 18.38 11.38
C GLY A 219 -7.05 17.34 11.72
N SER A 220 -6.67 16.07 11.83
CA SER A 220 -7.61 15.05 12.33
C SER A 220 -7.93 15.24 13.81
N GLN A 221 -6.92 15.40 14.66
CA GLN A 221 -7.13 15.58 16.12
C GLN A 221 -6.30 16.73 16.71
N VAL A 222 -5.75 17.59 15.86
CA VAL A 222 -4.89 18.72 16.24
C VAL A 222 -5.39 20.02 15.62
N SER A 223 -5.04 21.13 16.26
CA SER A 223 -5.39 22.47 15.84
C SER A 223 -4.20 23.39 16.02
N ALA A 224 -4.05 24.36 15.12
CA ALA A 224 -3.03 25.39 15.24
C ALA A 224 -3.52 26.76 14.78
N ALA A 225 -2.88 27.80 15.32
CA ALA A 225 -3.09 29.19 14.95
C ALA A 225 -1.73 29.88 14.72
N LEU A 226 -1.64 30.64 13.63
CA LEU A 226 -0.51 31.51 13.31
C LEU A 226 -0.87 32.95 13.69
N MET A 227 -0.07 33.55 14.57
CA MET A 227 -0.25 34.93 15.02
C MET A 227 0.51 35.91 14.11
N LYS A 228 0.04 37.16 14.07
CA LYS A 228 0.63 38.24 13.24
C LYS A 228 2.11 38.51 13.52
N ASP A 229 2.58 38.16 14.72
CA ASP A 229 3.97 38.32 15.17
C ASP A 229 4.89 37.14 14.78
N GLY A 230 4.41 36.18 13.97
CA GLY A 230 5.19 35.05 13.47
C GLY A 230 5.31 33.88 14.46
N ARG A 231 4.56 33.89 15.56
CA ARG A 231 4.43 32.76 16.49
C ARG A 231 3.31 31.81 16.05
N ALA A 232 3.52 30.50 16.27
CA ALA A 232 2.49 29.48 16.13
C ALA A 232 2.17 28.82 17.47
N ILE A 233 0.88 28.63 17.74
CA ILE A 233 0.34 27.92 18.91
C ILE A 233 -0.41 26.68 18.41
N ALA A 234 -0.23 25.53 19.07
CA ALA A 234 -0.93 24.28 18.77
C ALA A 234 -1.66 23.72 20.00
N TRP A 235 -2.74 23.00 19.77
CA TRP A 235 -3.52 22.30 20.82
C TRP A 235 -4.21 21.05 20.24
N GLY A 236 -4.71 20.16 21.10
CA GLY A 236 -5.28 18.86 20.72
C GLY A 236 -4.34 17.68 21.02
N SER A 237 -4.48 16.60 20.26
CA SER A 237 -3.73 15.34 20.46
C SER A 237 -2.22 15.56 20.46
N GLY A 238 -1.54 15.10 21.52
CA GLY A 238 -0.09 15.31 21.70
C GLY A 238 0.33 16.70 22.20
N PHE A 239 -0.62 17.64 22.35
CA PHE A 239 -0.39 19.00 22.85
C PHE A 239 -1.11 19.29 24.19
N GLU A 240 -1.62 18.25 24.86
CA GLU A 240 -2.50 18.29 26.04
C GLU A 240 -1.81 18.75 27.35
N LYS A 241 -0.62 19.34 27.29
CA LYS A 241 0.14 19.74 28.49
C LYS A 241 -0.50 20.97 29.17
N LYS A 242 -0.24 21.13 30.48
CA LYS A 242 -0.70 22.30 31.27
C LYS A 242 -0.15 23.64 30.74
N GLU A 243 0.99 23.61 30.05
CA GLU A 243 1.64 24.78 29.50
C GLU A 243 1.25 25.01 28.04
N LEU A 244 1.07 26.28 27.67
CA LEU A 244 0.76 26.70 26.30
C LEU A 244 1.84 26.20 25.34
N GLN A 245 1.46 25.36 24.39
CA GLN A 245 2.38 24.84 23.39
C GLN A 245 2.62 25.92 22.33
N THR A 246 3.84 26.47 22.30
CA THR A 246 4.28 27.48 21.33
C THR A 246 5.49 26.96 20.57
N ALA A 247 5.50 27.09 19.25
CA ALA A 247 6.67 26.74 18.45
C ALA A 247 7.88 27.63 18.83
N PRO A 248 9.12 27.12 18.79
CA PRO A 248 10.32 27.86 19.20
C PRO A 248 10.74 28.92 18.17
N TYR A 249 10.04 29.03 17.04
CA TYR A 249 10.32 29.99 15.98
C TYR A 249 9.47 31.26 16.10
N ARG A 250 9.99 32.37 15.56
CA ARG A 250 9.33 33.69 15.48
C ARG A 250 9.15 34.19 14.05
N ASP A 251 9.64 33.43 13.08
CA ASP A 251 9.62 33.73 11.65
C ASP A 251 8.68 32.81 10.88
N ILE A 252 7.66 32.26 11.55
CA ILE A 252 6.67 31.38 10.90
C ILE A 252 5.76 32.24 10.02
N VAL A 253 5.61 31.83 8.76
CA VAL A 253 4.83 32.54 7.73
C VAL A 253 3.73 31.68 7.14
N GLY A 254 3.70 30.37 7.43
CA GLY A 254 2.63 29.46 7.03
C GLY A 254 2.48 28.30 7.99
N ILE A 255 1.26 27.78 8.13
CA ILE A 255 0.93 26.61 8.95
C ILE A 255 -0.01 25.67 8.19
N GLN A 256 0.11 24.36 8.43
CA GLN A 256 -0.82 23.32 7.97
C GLN A 256 -0.94 22.24 9.06
N ALA A 257 -2.02 21.48 9.07
CA ALA A 257 -2.28 20.45 10.08
C ALA A 257 -2.62 19.13 9.39
N GLY A 258 -1.86 18.08 9.72
CA GLY A 258 -2.07 16.72 9.22
C GLY A 258 -2.96 15.88 10.14
N PHE A 259 -2.65 14.58 10.27
CA PHE A 259 -3.38 13.70 11.17
C PHE A 259 -3.22 14.12 12.64
N ASN A 260 -1.97 14.09 13.15
CA ASN A 260 -1.62 14.46 14.53
C ASN A 260 -0.40 15.41 14.60
N GLU A 261 -0.03 16.02 13.47
CA GLU A 261 1.15 16.87 13.30
C GLU A 261 0.77 18.24 12.77
N ILE A 262 1.56 19.25 13.15
CA ILE A 262 1.48 20.61 12.59
C ILE A 262 2.75 20.87 11.77
N TYR A 263 2.57 21.33 10.54
CA TYR A 263 3.66 21.71 9.64
C TYR A 263 3.84 23.23 9.70
N LEU A 264 5.08 23.67 9.85
CA LEU A 264 5.47 25.08 10.00
C LEU A 264 6.37 25.48 8.83
N LEU A 265 5.98 26.53 8.09
CA LEU A 265 6.81 27.14 7.05
C LEU A 265 7.42 28.43 7.59
N ARG A 266 8.75 28.51 7.54
CA ARG A 266 9.52 29.67 8.01
C ARG A 266 9.79 30.66 6.86
N ALA A 267 10.09 31.91 7.23
CA ALA A 267 10.30 33.00 6.28
C ALA A 267 11.48 32.78 5.31
N ASP A 268 12.41 31.91 5.66
CA ASP A 268 13.53 31.49 4.79
C ASP A 268 13.14 30.33 3.85
N GLY A 269 11.89 29.89 3.87
CA GLY A 269 11.39 28.74 3.12
C GLY A 269 11.70 27.38 3.75
N SER A 270 12.36 27.32 4.92
CA SER A 270 12.56 26.04 5.62
C SER A 270 11.28 25.54 6.27
N MET A 271 11.12 24.21 6.29
CA MET A 271 9.97 23.55 6.91
C MET A 271 10.37 22.85 8.22
N ALA A 272 9.48 22.90 9.20
CA ALA A 272 9.57 22.14 10.42
C ALA A 272 8.26 21.38 10.69
N VAL A 273 8.37 20.22 11.33
CA VAL A 273 7.22 19.42 11.77
C VAL A 273 7.13 19.48 13.29
N TRP A 274 5.94 19.75 13.80
CA TRP A 274 5.62 19.84 15.21
C TRP A 274 4.67 18.72 15.60
N LYS A 275 5.15 17.78 16.42
CA LYS A 275 4.41 16.58 16.85
C LYS A 275 4.68 16.33 18.33
N GLU A 276 3.63 16.01 19.10
CA GLU A 276 3.77 15.67 20.53
C GLU A 276 4.55 16.73 21.35
N GLY A 277 4.35 18.01 21.01
CA GLY A 277 5.05 19.13 21.63
C GLY A 277 6.53 19.30 21.23
N LYS A 278 7.06 18.46 20.34
CA LYS A 278 8.44 18.54 19.82
C LYS A 278 8.48 19.08 18.40
N VAL A 279 9.34 20.05 18.15
CA VAL A 279 9.54 20.64 16.82
C VAL A 279 10.83 20.13 16.21
N SER A 280 10.76 19.54 15.02
CA SER A 280 11.89 18.99 14.28
C SER A 280 12.02 19.70 12.94
N LEU A 281 13.22 20.20 12.63
CA LEU A 281 13.54 20.67 11.27
C LEU A 281 13.68 19.47 10.33
N LEU A 282 13.32 19.68 9.07
CA LEU A 282 13.59 18.71 8.01
C LEU A 282 14.84 19.16 7.25
N PRO A 283 16.03 18.62 7.56
CA PRO A 283 17.24 18.92 6.79
C PRO A 283 17.07 18.41 5.35
N ASP A 284 17.73 19.07 4.40
CA ASP A 284 17.79 18.68 2.98
C ASP A 284 16.48 18.80 2.17
N MET A 285 15.46 19.47 2.73
CA MET A 285 14.29 19.90 1.98
C MET A 285 14.56 21.19 1.19
N PRO A 286 14.01 21.31 -0.03
CA PRO A 286 14.07 22.58 -0.74
C PRO A 286 13.32 23.69 -0.02
N LYS A 287 13.74 24.91 -0.28
CA LYS A 287 13.05 26.09 0.25
C LYS A 287 11.68 26.22 -0.42
N LEU A 288 10.64 26.16 0.38
CA LEU A 288 9.26 26.22 -0.08
C LEU A 288 8.78 27.67 -0.12
N ALA A 289 8.05 28.04 -1.17
CA ALA A 289 7.23 29.24 -1.23
C ALA A 289 5.84 29.05 -0.61
N SER A 290 5.34 27.80 -0.55
CA SER A 290 4.02 27.47 0.02
C SER A 290 3.88 25.96 0.26
N MET A 291 2.91 25.55 1.09
CA MET A 291 2.60 24.15 1.35
C MET A 291 1.13 23.92 1.71
N VAL A 292 0.55 22.79 1.33
CA VAL A 292 -0.75 22.31 1.79
C VAL A 292 -0.60 20.88 2.30
N VAL A 293 -1.35 20.56 3.35
CA VAL A 293 -1.41 19.21 3.95
C VAL A 293 -2.86 18.89 4.23
N ASP A 294 -3.31 17.69 3.90
CA ASP A 294 -4.66 17.23 4.24
C ASP A 294 -4.70 16.57 5.63
N SER A 295 -5.90 16.28 6.15
CA SER A 295 -6.06 15.71 7.50
C SER A 295 -5.60 14.25 7.65
N GLU A 296 -5.26 13.57 6.55
CA GLU A 296 -4.63 12.24 6.52
C GLU A 296 -3.09 12.34 6.38
N ALA A 297 -2.57 13.55 6.14
CA ALA A 297 -1.17 13.98 6.03
C ALA A 297 -0.59 13.98 4.60
N ASP A 298 -1.42 14.01 3.55
CA ASP A 298 -0.94 14.17 2.17
C ASP A 298 -0.41 15.59 1.96
N PHE A 299 0.88 15.71 1.67
CA PHE A 299 1.60 16.97 1.53
C PHE A 299 1.82 17.35 0.06
N LEU A 300 1.64 18.63 -0.24
CA LEU A 300 2.09 19.26 -1.47
C LEU A 300 2.75 20.61 -1.16
N GLY A 301 4.00 20.75 -1.56
CA GLY A 301 4.81 21.96 -1.46
C GLY A 301 5.05 22.60 -2.82
N LEU A 302 4.99 23.94 -2.86
CA LEU A 302 5.50 24.74 -3.97
C LEU A 302 6.84 25.31 -3.53
N THR A 303 7.89 25.04 -4.29
CA THR A 303 9.25 25.54 -4.05
C THR A 303 9.40 27.00 -4.49
N GLN A 304 10.42 27.70 -3.99
CA GLN A 304 10.68 29.10 -4.37
C GLN A 304 11.07 29.27 -5.85
N ASP A 305 11.59 28.22 -6.48
CA ASP A 305 11.89 28.13 -7.91
C ASP A 305 10.69 27.66 -8.76
N GLY A 306 9.52 27.47 -8.15
CA GLY A 306 8.26 27.22 -8.86
C GLY A 306 7.99 25.76 -9.21
N GLN A 307 8.80 24.84 -8.68
CA GLN A 307 8.58 23.39 -8.79
C GLN A 307 7.67 22.88 -7.67
N PHE A 308 7.01 21.75 -7.89
CA PHE A 308 6.21 21.08 -6.86
C PHE A 308 7.01 19.97 -6.18
N VAL A 309 6.75 19.74 -4.89
CA VAL A 309 7.25 18.61 -4.10
C VAL A 309 6.06 17.99 -3.41
N GLN A 310 5.87 16.68 -3.56
CA GLN A 310 4.73 15.96 -3.02
C GLN A 310 5.19 14.89 -2.04
N TRP A 311 4.38 14.63 -1.02
CA TRP A 311 4.56 13.52 -0.08
C TRP A 311 3.19 12.92 0.26
N PRO A 312 2.81 11.77 -0.29
CA PRO A 312 1.53 11.18 0.06
C PRO A 312 1.52 10.65 1.50
N SER A 313 0.35 10.68 2.14
CA SER A 313 0.10 9.91 3.35
C SER A 313 -0.35 8.51 2.97
N GLY A 314 0.47 7.54 3.34
CA GLY A 314 0.15 6.15 3.19
C GLY A 314 0.86 5.41 4.29
N TYR A 315 0.11 4.72 5.15
CA TYR A 315 0.66 3.63 5.92
C TYR A 315 1.43 2.73 4.94
N PHE A 316 2.75 2.70 5.07
CA PHE A 316 3.71 1.94 4.26
C PHE A 316 4.04 2.51 2.86
N GLY A 317 4.87 3.55 2.78
CA GLY A 317 5.52 3.94 1.53
C GLY A 317 6.53 5.05 1.72
N GLY A 318 7.77 4.84 1.30
CA GLY A 318 8.82 5.86 1.30
C GLY A 318 8.97 6.34 -0.11
N PHE A 319 8.67 7.60 -0.35
CA PHE A 319 8.49 8.13 -1.70
C PHE A 319 9.60 9.12 -2.08
N VAL A 320 9.83 9.18 -3.39
CA VAL A 320 10.87 9.99 -4.04
C VAL A 320 10.52 11.46 -3.91
N PRO A 321 11.38 12.32 -3.32
CA PRO A 321 11.18 13.76 -3.41
C PRO A 321 11.19 14.18 -4.88
N MET A 322 10.10 14.79 -5.38
CA MET A 322 9.93 15.13 -6.80
C MET A 322 11.01 16.07 -7.36
N GLN A 323 11.82 16.71 -6.50
CA GLN A 323 13.00 17.48 -6.90
C GLN A 323 14.28 16.65 -7.08
N ALA A 324 14.37 15.44 -6.51
CA ALA A 324 15.44 14.50 -6.86
C ALA A 324 15.24 13.99 -8.29
N ALA A 325 13.98 13.71 -8.66
CA ALA A 325 13.54 13.12 -9.93
C ALA A 325 14.02 13.87 -11.18
N SER A 326 14.02 15.22 -11.16
CA SER A 326 14.44 16.04 -12.31
C SER A 326 15.94 15.99 -12.61
N SER A 327 16.74 15.38 -11.72
CA SER A 327 18.18 15.19 -11.89
C SER A 327 18.63 13.74 -11.73
N VAL A 328 17.72 12.77 -11.59
CA VAL A 328 18.07 11.34 -11.49
C VAL A 328 18.38 10.76 -12.88
N THR A 329 19.48 10.03 -13.00
CA THR A 329 19.87 9.31 -14.23
C THR A 329 19.62 7.80 -14.17
N SER A 330 19.56 7.22 -12.98
CA SER A 330 19.29 5.78 -12.76
C SER A 330 18.91 5.55 -11.31
N VAL A 331 18.14 4.50 -11.01
CA VAL A 331 17.73 4.12 -9.67
C VAL A 331 17.88 2.62 -9.46
N ALA A 332 18.30 2.23 -8.27
CA ALA A 332 18.21 0.86 -7.79
C ALA A 332 17.31 0.73 -6.56
N VAL A 333 16.57 -0.37 -6.49
CA VAL A 333 15.47 -0.56 -5.56
C VAL A 333 15.50 -1.97 -4.93
N ASN A 334 15.18 -2.05 -3.64
CA ASN A 334 14.77 -3.28 -2.96
C ASN A 334 13.38 -3.09 -2.34
N ASN A 335 12.89 -4.05 -1.55
CA ASN A 335 11.54 -4.03 -0.94
C ASN A 335 11.17 -2.74 -0.17
N SER A 336 12.17 -1.97 0.27
CA SER A 336 11.93 -0.82 1.12
C SER A 336 12.94 0.31 0.97
N GLU A 337 13.94 0.21 0.11
CA GLU A 337 15.05 1.15 0.00
C GLU A 337 15.30 1.45 -1.45
N TYR A 338 15.57 2.71 -1.72
CA TYR A 338 15.73 3.25 -3.06
C TYR A 338 17.00 4.09 -3.11
N VAL A 339 17.87 3.81 -4.06
CA VAL A 339 19.13 4.54 -4.25
C VAL A 339 19.18 5.05 -5.68
N ALA A 340 19.16 6.36 -5.87
CA ALA A 340 19.27 7.01 -7.17
C ALA A 340 20.67 7.57 -7.43
N ILE A 341 21.13 7.40 -8.67
CA ILE A 341 22.23 8.15 -9.26
C ILE A 341 21.69 9.46 -9.82
N ARG A 342 22.33 10.58 -9.47
CA ARG A 342 22.04 11.90 -10.00
C ARG A 342 22.91 12.22 -11.21
N ALA A 343 22.48 13.15 -12.05
CA ALA A 343 23.15 13.60 -13.26
C ALA A 343 24.54 14.20 -12.99
N ASP A 344 24.79 14.68 -11.77
CA ASP A 344 26.10 15.15 -11.31
C ASP A 344 27.02 14.01 -10.80
N GLY A 345 26.57 12.74 -10.90
CA GLY A 345 27.28 11.55 -10.48
C GLY A 345 27.21 11.25 -8.98
N THR A 346 26.36 11.94 -8.21
CA THR A 346 26.15 11.66 -6.78
C THR A 346 25.02 10.66 -6.52
N LEU A 347 24.88 10.18 -5.28
CA LEU A 347 23.78 9.30 -4.86
C LEU A 347 22.79 10.01 -3.94
N THR A 348 21.51 9.76 -4.14
CA THR A 348 20.44 10.07 -3.17
C THR A 348 19.76 8.77 -2.78
N GLN A 349 19.46 8.59 -1.49
CA GLN A 349 18.69 7.45 -1.01
C GLN A 349 17.46 7.89 -0.23
N TRP A 350 16.39 7.11 -0.38
CA TRP A 350 15.19 7.21 0.45
C TRP A 350 14.65 5.81 0.74
N SER A 351 13.76 5.69 1.71
CA SER A 351 13.35 4.39 2.24
C SER A 351 11.88 4.38 2.68
N LYS A 352 11.17 3.28 2.41
CA LYS A 352 9.84 2.94 2.94
C LYS A 352 9.85 2.61 4.42
N PHE A 353 10.92 1.99 4.89
CA PHE A 353 11.21 1.77 6.29
C PHE A 353 12.58 2.37 6.56
N SER A 354 12.75 3.15 7.62
CA SER A 354 14.06 3.70 7.92
C SER A 354 15.08 2.60 8.25
N SER A 355 15.76 1.99 7.27
CA SER A 355 16.84 1.05 7.56
C SER A 355 18.03 1.84 8.10
N PRO A 356 18.53 1.51 9.31
CA PRO A 356 19.75 2.12 9.83
C PRO A 356 21.00 1.76 9.00
N GLN A 357 20.94 0.65 8.24
CA GLN A 357 22.10 0.05 7.57
C GLN A 357 22.42 0.79 6.27
N LEU A 358 21.42 1.01 5.41
CA LEU A 358 21.65 1.70 4.13
C LEU A 358 21.76 3.23 4.27
N LYS A 359 21.24 3.85 5.34
CA LYS A 359 21.35 5.30 5.60
C LYS A 359 22.76 5.89 5.63
N LYS A 360 23.79 5.05 5.64
CA LYS A 360 25.21 5.44 5.72
C LYS A 360 25.87 5.39 4.34
N ILE A 361 25.32 6.10 3.34
CA ILE A 361 26.07 6.34 2.10
C ILE A 361 27.42 6.97 2.48
N PRO A 362 28.56 6.41 2.04
CA PRO A 362 29.87 6.98 2.33
C PRO A 362 29.96 8.45 1.88
N ALA A 363 30.50 9.32 2.75
CA ALA A 363 30.66 10.74 2.44
C ALA A 363 31.55 10.93 1.20
N GLY A 364 31.18 11.88 0.32
CA GLY A 364 31.94 12.19 -0.89
C GLY A 364 31.73 11.23 -2.06
N THR A 365 30.66 10.42 -2.05
CA THR A 365 30.30 9.56 -3.18
C THR A 365 29.93 10.40 -4.41
N LYS A 366 30.82 10.42 -5.40
CA LYS A 366 30.69 11.13 -6.69
C LYS A 366 31.11 10.20 -7.83
N ASP A 367 30.81 10.63 -9.06
CA ASP A 367 31.12 9.92 -10.30
C ASP A 367 30.57 8.49 -10.37
N ILE A 368 29.41 8.23 -9.75
CA ILE A 368 28.74 6.94 -9.86
C ILE A 368 28.10 6.77 -11.24
N VAL A 369 28.25 5.58 -11.82
CA VAL A 369 27.68 5.20 -13.13
C VAL A 369 26.71 4.03 -13.06
N ALA A 370 26.82 3.18 -12.03
CA ALA A 370 25.90 2.07 -11.80
C ALA A 370 25.75 1.82 -10.31
N VAL A 371 24.57 1.33 -9.91
CA VAL A 371 24.25 0.98 -8.52
C VAL A 371 23.40 -0.28 -8.49
N SER A 372 23.55 -1.08 -7.44
CA SER A 372 22.72 -2.26 -7.17
C SER A 372 22.48 -2.37 -5.67
N VAL A 373 21.27 -2.74 -5.28
CA VAL A 373 20.86 -2.85 -3.87
C VAL A 373 20.27 -4.23 -3.59
N SER A 374 20.58 -4.77 -2.42
CA SER A 374 20.10 -6.08 -1.96
C SER A 374 18.96 -5.95 -0.97
N ARG A 375 18.09 -6.97 -0.92
CA ARG A 375 17.09 -7.17 0.13
C ARG A 375 17.66 -7.29 1.54
N ASN A 376 18.86 -7.84 1.68
CA ASN A 376 19.54 -7.93 2.99
C ASN A 376 20.18 -6.60 3.41
N GLN A 377 19.87 -5.51 2.68
CA GLN A 377 20.22 -4.14 3.04
C GLN A 377 21.71 -3.81 2.88
N HIS A 378 22.38 -4.37 1.87
CA HIS A 378 23.65 -3.85 1.35
C HIS A 378 23.49 -3.29 -0.06
N ALA A 379 24.42 -2.44 -0.46
CA ALA A 379 24.43 -1.79 -1.76
C ALA A 379 25.85 -1.77 -2.33
N LEU A 380 25.92 -1.78 -3.66
CA LEU A 380 27.13 -1.69 -4.46
C LEU A 380 26.96 -0.52 -5.44
N ALA A 381 28.01 0.26 -5.64
CA ALA A 381 28.07 1.29 -6.66
C ALA A 381 29.39 1.22 -7.42
N VAL A 382 29.35 1.46 -8.73
CA VAL A 382 30.52 1.54 -9.61
C VAL A 382 30.75 3.00 -9.95
N LYS A 383 32.00 3.45 -9.84
CA LYS A 383 32.45 4.78 -10.28
C LYS A 383 32.87 4.78 -11.75
N LYS A 384 32.95 5.96 -12.36
CA LYS A 384 33.48 6.17 -13.73
C LYS A 384 34.89 5.60 -13.93
N ASP A 385 35.70 5.56 -12.87
CA ASP A 385 37.07 5.02 -12.89
C ASP A 385 37.13 3.48 -12.76
N GLY A 386 35.98 2.81 -12.66
CA GLY A 386 35.87 1.36 -12.51
C GLY A 386 36.11 0.83 -11.09
N SER A 387 36.25 1.70 -10.09
CA SER A 387 36.29 1.30 -8.68
C SER A 387 34.88 1.05 -8.12
N VAL A 388 34.79 0.15 -7.14
CA VAL A 388 33.53 -0.23 -6.48
C VAL A 388 33.48 0.33 -5.06
N ILE A 389 32.32 0.89 -4.69
CA ILE A 389 31.97 1.22 -3.31
C ILE A 389 30.88 0.25 -2.86
N ALA A 390 30.96 -0.22 -1.63
CA ALA A 390 29.90 -0.99 -1.00
C ALA A 390 29.57 -0.43 0.39
N TRP A 391 28.30 -0.50 0.79
CA TRP A 391 27.83 -0.06 2.11
C TRP A 391 26.57 -0.83 2.52
N GLY A 392 26.17 -0.68 3.79
CA GLY A 392 25.02 -1.38 4.36
C GLY A 392 25.42 -2.63 5.15
N ASN A 393 24.58 -3.66 5.12
CA ASN A 393 24.80 -4.91 5.81
C ASN A 393 26.11 -5.59 5.35
N ASN A 394 26.80 -6.23 6.28
CA ASN A 394 28.12 -6.81 6.02
C ASN A 394 28.39 -8.05 6.88
N ASN A 395 27.34 -8.78 7.25
CA ASN A 395 27.45 -9.90 8.20
C ASN A 395 28.29 -11.07 7.65
N TYR A 396 28.42 -11.18 6.33
CA TYR A 396 29.19 -12.21 5.62
C TYR A 396 30.29 -11.61 4.73
N GLY A 397 30.61 -10.32 4.90
CA GLY A 397 31.58 -9.61 4.08
C GLY A 397 31.04 -9.09 2.74
N GLU A 398 29.72 -9.14 2.51
CA GLU A 398 29.06 -8.73 1.26
C GLU A 398 29.27 -7.25 0.89
N ALA A 399 29.49 -6.38 1.87
CA ALA A 399 29.88 -4.98 1.68
C ALA A 399 31.40 -4.73 1.86
N SER A 400 32.21 -5.78 1.91
CA SER A 400 33.67 -5.71 2.00
C SER A 400 34.29 -5.95 0.61
N VAL A 401 34.46 -4.89 -0.17
CA VAL A 401 34.99 -4.97 -1.55
C VAL A 401 36.38 -5.62 -1.56
N PRO A 402 36.62 -6.69 -2.35
CA PRO A 402 37.93 -7.32 -2.45
C PRO A 402 39.04 -6.36 -2.91
N SER A 403 40.21 -6.45 -2.28
CA SER A 403 41.37 -5.64 -2.67
C SER A 403 41.80 -5.96 -4.11
N GLY A 404 42.03 -4.93 -4.92
CA GLY A 404 42.50 -5.08 -6.31
C GLY A 404 41.39 -5.27 -7.34
N LEU A 405 40.12 -5.18 -6.95
CA LEU A 405 39.00 -5.12 -7.89
C LEU A 405 38.99 -3.76 -8.60
N LEU A 406 39.34 -3.76 -9.90
CA LEU A 406 39.51 -2.57 -10.75
C LEU A 406 38.81 -2.79 -12.09
N ASN A 407 38.56 -1.70 -12.84
CA ASN A 407 37.93 -1.73 -14.16
C ASN A 407 36.56 -2.43 -14.17
N VAL A 408 35.80 -2.31 -13.07
CA VAL A 408 34.46 -2.88 -12.97
C VAL A 408 33.49 -2.06 -13.83
N THR A 409 32.67 -2.76 -14.61
CA THR A 409 31.66 -2.19 -15.51
C THR A 409 30.24 -2.43 -15.02
N ALA A 410 30.01 -3.49 -14.24
CA ALA A 410 28.71 -3.78 -13.66
C ALA A 410 28.82 -4.46 -12.29
N VAL A 411 27.81 -4.26 -11.45
CA VAL A 411 27.66 -4.90 -10.12
C VAL A 411 26.25 -5.44 -9.97
N ALA A 412 26.11 -6.55 -9.25
CA ALA A 412 24.83 -7.12 -8.86
C ALA A 412 24.88 -7.55 -7.38
N ALA A 413 23.98 -6.99 -6.57
CA ALA A 413 23.84 -7.30 -5.16
C ALA A 413 22.86 -8.46 -4.98
N GLY A 414 23.37 -9.65 -4.62
CA GLY A 414 22.55 -10.79 -4.22
C GLY A 414 22.05 -10.65 -2.78
N TYR A 415 21.35 -11.65 -2.23
CA TYR A 415 20.81 -11.56 -0.87
C TYR A 415 21.93 -11.31 0.17
N GLU A 416 22.89 -12.21 0.35
CA GLU A 416 24.01 -12.06 1.32
C GLU A 416 25.39 -12.09 0.62
N TYR A 417 25.45 -11.73 -0.66
CA TYR A 417 26.65 -11.76 -1.48
C TYR A 417 26.61 -10.69 -2.58
N SER A 418 27.72 -10.54 -3.27
CA SER A 418 27.94 -9.50 -4.27
C SER A 418 28.67 -10.08 -5.48
N LEU A 419 28.28 -9.62 -6.67
CA LEU A 419 28.92 -9.93 -7.95
C LEU A 419 29.45 -8.65 -8.59
N ALA A 420 30.60 -8.73 -9.25
CA ALA A 420 31.14 -7.67 -10.09
C ALA A 420 31.63 -8.23 -11.42
N LEU A 421 31.38 -7.49 -12.51
CA LEU A 421 31.88 -7.76 -13.85
C LEU A 421 32.95 -6.73 -14.20
N SER A 422 34.14 -7.20 -14.58
CA SER A 422 35.24 -6.37 -15.04
C SER A 422 35.19 -6.19 -16.56
N GLN A 423 35.82 -5.13 -17.06
CA GLN A 423 35.82 -4.79 -18.50
C GLN A 423 36.41 -5.88 -19.40
N ASP A 424 37.29 -6.73 -18.87
CA ASP A 424 37.88 -7.90 -19.54
C ASP A 424 36.93 -9.12 -19.60
N GLY A 425 35.72 -9.01 -19.05
CA GLY A 425 34.73 -10.08 -19.00
C GLY A 425 34.86 -11.00 -17.78
N LYS A 426 35.74 -10.69 -16.82
CA LYS A 426 35.92 -11.48 -15.60
C LYS A 426 34.83 -11.19 -14.56
N VAL A 427 34.21 -12.25 -14.04
CA VAL A 427 33.27 -12.17 -12.92
C VAL A 427 33.98 -12.41 -11.59
N THR A 428 33.73 -11.56 -10.60
CA THR A 428 34.19 -11.74 -9.21
C THR A 428 32.98 -11.83 -8.29
N ALA A 429 32.97 -12.80 -7.37
CA ALA A 429 31.91 -12.99 -6.39
C ALA A 429 32.49 -13.01 -4.97
N TRP A 430 31.82 -12.35 -4.01
CA TRP A 430 32.22 -12.36 -2.60
C TRP A 430 31.01 -12.24 -1.66
N GLY A 431 31.19 -12.53 -0.37
CA GLY A 431 30.13 -12.61 0.63
C GLY A 431 29.86 -14.05 1.05
N THR A 432 28.59 -14.42 1.25
CA THR A 432 28.21 -15.77 1.71
C THR A 432 28.66 -16.88 0.74
N THR A 433 29.06 -18.03 1.28
CA THR A 433 29.36 -19.26 0.52
C THR A 433 28.18 -20.23 0.47
N ARG A 434 27.06 -19.89 1.13
CA ARG A 434 25.85 -20.73 1.17
C ARG A 434 25.28 -20.95 -0.23
N LEU A 435 24.73 -22.14 -0.45
CA LEU A 435 24.05 -22.54 -1.70
C LEU A 435 24.87 -22.36 -3.00
N GLY A 436 26.20 -22.20 -2.88
CA GLY A 436 27.09 -22.07 -4.03
C GLY A 436 27.03 -20.73 -4.77
N PHE A 437 26.42 -19.69 -4.22
CA PHE A 437 26.27 -18.39 -4.91
C PHE A 437 27.60 -17.75 -5.34
N THR A 438 28.64 -17.88 -4.51
CA THR A 438 29.99 -17.34 -4.78
C THR A 438 30.93 -18.36 -5.41
N LYS A 439 30.48 -19.60 -5.66
CA LYS A 439 31.26 -20.63 -6.35
C LYS A 439 31.08 -20.47 -7.86
N LEU A 440 31.97 -19.69 -8.46
CA LEU A 440 31.96 -19.43 -9.91
C LEU A 440 32.16 -20.74 -10.70
N PRO A 441 31.30 -21.05 -11.70
CA PRO A 441 31.49 -22.17 -12.60
C PRO A 441 32.61 -21.93 -13.63
N ASP A 442 33.11 -23.01 -14.22
CA ASP A 442 34.04 -22.93 -15.35
C ASP A 442 33.34 -22.31 -16.58
N GLY A 443 34.13 -21.69 -17.47
CA GLY A 443 33.62 -21.16 -18.76
C GLY A 443 33.05 -19.73 -18.71
N LEU A 444 33.21 -19.00 -17.61
CA LEU A 444 32.88 -17.57 -17.47
C LEU A 444 33.94 -16.66 -18.12
N GLU A 445 34.15 -16.84 -19.42
CA GLU A 445 34.98 -15.98 -20.27
C GLU A 445 34.08 -15.07 -21.11
N GLU A 446 34.57 -13.87 -21.48
CA GLU A 446 33.85 -12.91 -22.34
C GLU A 446 32.42 -12.58 -21.87
N VAL A 447 32.22 -12.48 -20.55
CA VAL A 447 30.93 -12.10 -19.96
C VAL A 447 30.64 -10.62 -20.23
N VAL A 448 29.42 -10.31 -20.64
CA VAL A 448 28.96 -8.95 -20.96
C VAL A 448 27.83 -8.46 -20.04
N ALA A 449 27.14 -9.36 -19.34
CA ALA A 449 26.17 -8.99 -18.31
C ALA A 449 26.11 -10.04 -17.19
N ILE A 450 25.73 -9.60 -15.99
CA ILE A 450 25.53 -10.43 -14.80
C ILE A 450 24.21 -10.08 -14.13
N ALA A 451 23.54 -11.07 -13.52
CA ALA A 451 22.36 -10.88 -12.69
C ALA A 451 22.46 -11.77 -11.44
N ALA A 452 22.17 -11.20 -10.26
CA ALA A 452 22.18 -11.91 -8.99
C ALA A 452 20.74 -12.23 -8.55
N GLY A 453 20.46 -13.49 -8.21
CA GLY A 453 19.11 -13.93 -7.85
C GLY A 453 18.98 -15.45 -7.78
N VAL A 454 17.82 -15.98 -8.17
CA VAL A 454 17.49 -17.42 -8.18
C VAL A 454 17.20 -17.87 -9.62
N PRO A 455 18.19 -18.38 -10.39
CA PRO A 455 19.63 -18.51 -10.06
C PRO A 455 20.45 -17.26 -10.42
N ASN A 456 21.77 -17.27 -10.13
CA ASN A 456 22.68 -16.31 -10.74
C ASN A 456 22.81 -16.57 -12.24
N LEU A 457 22.91 -15.50 -13.04
CA LEU A 457 23.08 -15.58 -14.48
C LEU A 457 24.28 -14.74 -14.95
N ALA A 458 24.99 -15.26 -15.94
CA ALA A 458 25.98 -14.53 -16.73
C ALA A 458 25.66 -14.70 -18.21
N LEU A 459 25.64 -13.59 -18.95
CA LEU A 459 25.48 -13.55 -20.40
C LEU A 459 26.85 -13.36 -21.04
N LYS A 460 27.23 -14.27 -21.93
CA LYS A 460 28.45 -14.15 -22.75
C LYS A 460 28.19 -13.37 -24.03
N LYS A 461 29.26 -12.83 -24.61
CA LYS A 461 29.24 -12.10 -25.89
C LYS A 461 28.69 -12.93 -27.06
N ASP A 462 28.84 -14.26 -27.01
CA ASP A 462 28.34 -15.19 -28.02
C ASP A 462 26.83 -15.50 -27.91
N GLY A 463 26.16 -14.99 -26.86
CA GLY A 463 24.74 -15.20 -26.55
C GLY A 463 24.47 -16.40 -25.63
N THR A 464 25.51 -17.08 -25.15
CA THR A 464 25.39 -18.18 -24.17
C THR A 464 25.08 -17.62 -22.79
N VAL A 465 24.17 -18.28 -22.07
CA VAL A 465 23.85 -17.96 -20.66
C VAL A 465 24.37 -19.07 -19.75
N ILE A 466 25.11 -18.69 -18.71
CA ILE A 466 25.60 -19.60 -17.68
C ILE A 466 24.83 -19.31 -16.39
N ALA A 467 24.21 -20.34 -15.81
CA ALA A 467 23.51 -20.29 -14.53
C ALA A 467 24.30 -20.99 -13.42
N TRP A 468 24.32 -20.43 -12.21
CA TRP A 468 24.88 -21.10 -11.03
C TRP A 468 24.21 -20.65 -9.72
N GLY A 469 24.54 -21.33 -8.62
CA GLY A 469 23.95 -21.08 -7.30
C GLY A 469 22.63 -21.84 -7.10
N TYR A 470 21.74 -21.28 -6.28
CA TYR A 470 20.47 -21.91 -5.94
C TYR A 470 19.56 -22.05 -7.18
N LYS A 471 19.09 -23.28 -7.45
CA LYS A 471 18.16 -23.63 -8.54
C LYS A 471 18.67 -23.38 -9.96
N ALA A 472 20.00 -23.37 -10.16
CA ALA A 472 20.60 -23.24 -11.48
C ALA A 472 20.21 -24.38 -12.45
N ASP A 473 19.92 -25.56 -11.91
CA ASP A 473 19.44 -26.75 -12.63
C ASP A 473 18.03 -26.60 -13.22
N MET A 474 17.27 -25.57 -12.79
CA MET A 474 15.94 -25.27 -13.33
C MET A 474 15.98 -24.43 -14.61
N MET A 475 17.15 -23.94 -15.03
CA MET A 475 17.28 -23.16 -16.27
C MET A 475 16.89 -24.02 -17.48
N PRO A 476 15.90 -23.59 -18.29
CA PRO A 476 15.48 -24.34 -19.45
C PRO A 476 16.53 -24.30 -20.57
N ALA A 477 16.52 -25.31 -21.44
CA ALA A 477 17.34 -25.31 -22.64
C ALA A 477 16.94 -24.13 -23.55
N LEU A 478 17.93 -23.36 -23.98
CA LEU A 478 17.74 -22.20 -24.85
C LEU A 478 17.60 -22.65 -26.30
N THR A 479 16.62 -22.08 -26.99
CA THR A 479 16.36 -22.34 -28.41
C THR A 479 16.93 -21.28 -29.34
N ALA A 480 17.50 -20.20 -28.78
CA ALA A 480 18.09 -19.07 -29.49
C ALA A 480 19.12 -18.36 -28.59
N LYS A 481 19.93 -17.48 -29.18
CA LYS A 481 20.94 -16.72 -28.43
C LYS A 481 20.28 -15.65 -27.57
N ALA A 482 20.74 -15.53 -26.32
CA ALA A 482 20.27 -14.50 -25.41
C ALA A 482 20.87 -13.13 -25.75
N THR A 483 20.08 -12.08 -25.60
CA THR A 483 20.48 -10.69 -25.75
C THR A 483 20.36 -9.90 -24.45
N ALA A 484 19.51 -10.34 -23.52
CA ALA A 484 19.44 -9.82 -22.15
C ALA A 484 19.06 -10.91 -21.14
N ILE A 485 19.46 -10.69 -19.89
CA ILE A 485 19.19 -11.59 -18.76
C ILE A 485 18.63 -10.79 -17.58
N ALA A 486 17.76 -11.41 -16.79
CA ALA A 486 17.29 -10.89 -15.53
C ALA A 486 17.14 -12.03 -14.51
N SER A 487 17.46 -11.76 -13.25
CA SER A 487 17.24 -12.69 -12.15
C SER A 487 16.69 -11.94 -10.95
N GLY A 488 15.66 -12.50 -10.32
CA GLY A 488 15.01 -11.99 -9.13
C GLY A 488 14.99 -13.03 -8.00
N ASP A 489 14.12 -12.83 -7.01
CA ASP A 489 14.05 -13.71 -5.84
C ASP A 489 13.42 -15.08 -6.13
N VAL A 490 12.53 -15.13 -7.11
CA VAL A 490 11.70 -16.31 -7.44
C VAL A 490 11.81 -16.69 -8.92
N TYR A 491 11.97 -15.69 -9.78
CA TYR A 491 11.96 -15.83 -11.22
C TYR A 491 13.30 -15.44 -11.83
N ALA A 492 13.62 -16.06 -12.95
CA ALA A 492 14.68 -15.65 -13.84
C ALA A 492 14.13 -15.59 -15.28
N ALA A 493 14.73 -14.74 -16.10
CA ALA A 493 14.26 -14.48 -17.45
C ALA A 493 15.41 -14.23 -18.42
N ILE A 494 15.17 -14.65 -19.66
CA ILE A 494 16.06 -14.45 -20.80
C ILE A 494 15.24 -13.83 -21.93
N LEU A 495 15.74 -12.75 -22.51
CA LEU A 495 15.30 -12.21 -23.78
C LEU A 495 16.24 -12.73 -24.87
N ASP A 496 15.68 -13.30 -25.93
CA ASP A 496 16.46 -13.84 -27.05
C ASP A 496 16.48 -12.91 -28.28
N GLU A 497 17.35 -13.23 -29.24
CA GLU A 497 17.52 -12.50 -30.51
C GLU A 497 16.25 -12.50 -31.39
N ASN A 498 15.30 -13.39 -31.12
CA ASN A 498 14.01 -13.48 -31.79
C ASN A 498 12.90 -12.73 -31.04
N THR A 499 13.26 -11.88 -30.06
CA THR A 499 12.33 -11.11 -29.21
C THR A 499 11.37 -11.99 -28.39
N VAL A 500 11.75 -13.26 -28.13
CA VAL A 500 11.03 -14.12 -27.19
C VAL A 500 11.62 -13.91 -25.80
N ILE A 501 10.75 -13.78 -24.82
CA ILE A 501 11.13 -13.82 -23.42
C ILE A 501 10.78 -15.19 -22.86
N THR A 502 11.77 -15.88 -22.31
CA THR A 502 11.58 -17.12 -21.55
C THR A 502 11.78 -16.82 -20.07
N ILE A 503 10.75 -17.04 -19.28
CA ILE A 503 10.74 -16.87 -17.82
C ILE A 503 10.66 -18.24 -17.18
N TRP A 504 11.42 -18.47 -16.12
CA TRP A 504 11.27 -19.67 -15.29
C TRP A 504 11.35 -19.34 -13.81
N ASP A 505 10.85 -20.24 -12.97
CA ASP A 505 10.89 -20.09 -11.51
C ASP A 505 11.66 -21.22 -10.80
N GLU A 506 11.79 -21.08 -9.48
CA GLU A 506 12.49 -22.06 -8.63
C GLU A 506 11.86 -23.46 -8.57
N PHE A 507 10.66 -23.62 -9.13
CA PHE A 507 9.92 -24.88 -9.25
C PHE A 507 10.02 -25.51 -10.65
N GLY A 508 10.75 -24.87 -11.57
CA GLY A 508 10.92 -25.35 -12.94
C GLY A 508 9.73 -25.06 -13.86
N ARG A 509 8.79 -24.20 -13.46
CA ARG A 509 7.71 -23.75 -14.36
C ARG A 509 8.29 -22.76 -15.35
N VAL A 510 7.87 -22.85 -16.61
CA VAL A 510 8.39 -22.03 -17.71
C VAL A 510 7.26 -21.32 -18.43
N THR A 511 7.40 -20.01 -18.58
CA THR A 511 6.48 -19.13 -19.31
C THR A 511 7.21 -18.52 -20.48
N ARG A 512 6.63 -18.62 -21.68
CA ARG A 512 7.19 -18.03 -22.91
C ARG A 512 6.29 -16.92 -23.41
N ILE A 513 6.89 -15.77 -23.70
CA ILE A 513 6.22 -14.58 -24.21
C ILE A 513 6.80 -14.28 -25.59
N ASP A 514 5.98 -14.41 -26.62
CA ASP A 514 6.33 -14.14 -28.01
C ASP A 514 5.42 -13.09 -28.65
N THR A 515 4.46 -12.55 -27.89
CA THR A 515 3.51 -11.51 -28.32
C THR A 515 4.21 -10.22 -28.77
N LEU A 516 5.41 -9.94 -28.23
CA LEU A 516 6.21 -8.75 -28.56
C LEU A 516 6.85 -8.79 -29.96
N LYS A 517 6.92 -9.96 -30.61
CA LYS A 517 7.52 -10.11 -31.94
C LYS A 517 6.89 -9.24 -33.01
N ASN A 518 5.58 -9.01 -32.88
CA ASN A 518 4.78 -8.30 -33.86
C ASN A 518 4.59 -6.83 -33.51
N GLU A 519 5.25 -6.35 -32.46
CA GLU A 519 5.21 -4.93 -32.11
C GLU A 519 6.13 -4.11 -33.01
N GLY A 520 5.71 -2.89 -33.34
CA GLY A 520 6.53 -1.96 -34.13
C GLY A 520 7.81 -1.48 -33.42
N ALA A 521 7.99 -1.86 -32.15
CA ALA A 521 9.13 -1.54 -31.31
C ALA A 521 9.66 -2.82 -30.63
N LYS A 522 10.98 -2.98 -30.57
CA LYS A 522 11.62 -4.24 -30.15
C LYS A 522 12.00 -4.19 -28.67
N PRO A 523 11.81 -5.28 -27.90
CA PRO A 523 12.38 -5.38 -26.57
C PRO A 523 13.90 -5.33 -26.63
N VAL A 524 14.50 -4.47 -25.82
CA VAL A 524 15.95 -4.28 -25.73
C VAL A 524 16.50 -4.64 -24.35
N SER A 525 15.61 -4.84 -23.37
CA SER A 525 15.99 -5.00 -21.98
C SER A 525 14.85 -5.60 -21.14
N ILE A 526 15.24 -6.37 -20.13
CA ILE A 526 14.34 -7.00 -19.17
C ILE A 526 14.86 -6.86 -17.73
N SER A 527 13.97 -6.75 -16.75
CA SER A 527 14.31 -6.72 -15.31
C SER A 527 13.15 -7.21 -14.45
N PHE A 528 13.45 -7.80 -13.30
CA PHE A 528 12.46 -8.04 -12.24
C PHE A 528 12.42 -6.88 -11.26
N GLY A 529 11.27 -6.75 -10.60
CA GLY A 529 11.08 -5.87 -9.46
C GLY A 529 11.20 -6.51 -8.09
N ALA A 530 11.40 -5.70 -7.07
CA ALA A 530 11.47 -6.07 -5.68
C ALA A 530 10.12 -6.65 -5.23
N GLN A 531 10.11 -7.95 -4.92
CA GLN A 531 8.92 -8.77 -4.61
C GLN A 531 8.01 -9.15 -5.80
N SER A 532 8.31 -8.75 -7.03
CA SER A 532 7.28 -8.78 -8.07
C SER A 532 7.22 -10.12 -8.81
N GLN A 533 6.00 -10.64 -8.95
CA GLN A 533 5.60 -11.59 -10.01
C GLN A 533 5.54 -10.87 -11.38
N ALA A 534 6.24 -9.76 -11.55
CA ALA A 534 6.19 -8.95 -12.75
C ALA A 534 7.58 -8.80 -13.36
N LEU A 535 7.65 -9.06 -14.66
CA LEU A 535 8.79 -8.78 -15.51
C LEU A 535 8.55 -7.44 -16.20
N TRP A 536 9.51 -6.53 -16.07
CA TRP A 536 9.55 -5.29 -16.82
C TRP A 536 10.32 -5.49 -18.12
N VAL A 537 9.73 -5.02 -19.22
CA VAL A 537 10.30 -5.06 -20.56
C VAL A 537 10.40 -3.66 -21.11
N LEU A 538 11.60 -3.25 -21.52
CA LEU A 538 11.85 -1.98 -22.18
C LEU A 538 11.97 -2.18 -23.69
N LEU A 539 11.25 -1.37 -24.45
CA LEU A 539 11.33 -1.34 -25.91
C LEU A 539 12.28 -0.24 -26.40
N ASP A 540 12.82 -0.41 -27.60
CA ASP A 540 13.75 0.52 -28.27
C ASP A 540 13.18 1.92 -28.52
N ASN A 541 11.86 2.07 -28.59
CA ASN A 541 11.17 3.35 -28.73
C ASN A 541 10.94 4.08 -27.38
N GLY A 542 11.43 3.52 -26.26
CA GLY A 542 11.24 4.07 -24.91
C GLY A 542 9.91 3.68 -24.24
N THR A 543 9.10 2.81 -24.84
CA THR A 543 7.92 2.22 -24.18
C THR A 543 8.38 1.18 -23.14
N ALA A 544 7.77 1.19 -21.96
CA ALA A 544 7.95 0.13 -20.97
C ALA A 544 6.66 -0.66 -20.75
N ILE A 545 6.80 -1.97 -20.59
CA ILE A 545 5.71 -2.91 -20.41
C ILE A 545 5.94 -3.69 -19.11
N ALA A 546 4.93 -3.70 -18.25
CA ALA A 546 4.84 -4.61 -17.11
C ALA A 546 4.15 -5.88 -17.56
N MET A 547 4.77 -7.03 -17.34
CA MET A 547 4.20 -8.34 -17.66
C MET A 547 4.13 -9.18 -16.41
N ASN A 548 3.08 -9.98 -16.25
CA ASN A 548 3.03 -10.98 -15.21
C ASN A 548 4.03 -12.10 -15.57
N ALA A 549 5.02 -12.33 -14.73
CA ALA A 549 6.07 -13.32 -14.91
C ALA A 549 5.54 -14.77 -14.92
N TYR A 550 4.41 -15.02 -14.26
CA TYR A 550 3.78 -16.33 -14.23
C TYR A 550 2.96 -16.60 -15.49
N THR A 551 2.09 -15.67 -15.89
CA THR A 551 1.15 -15.90 -17.01
C THR A 551 1.65 -15.37 -18.35
N GLY A 552 2.65 -14.49 -18.36
CA GLY A 552 3.11 -13.77 -19.55
C GLY A 552 2.16 -12.67 -20.02
N ILE A 553 1.09 -12.40 -19.28
CA ILE A 553 0.07 -11.41 -19.63
C ILE A 553 0.61 -10.00 -19.34
N GLU A 554 0.46 -9.10 -20.30
CA GLU A 554 0.70 -7.67 -20.10
C GLU A 554 -0.23 -7.12 -19.03
N LEU A 555 0.36 -6.60 -17.95
CA LEU A 555 -0.34 -5.93 -16.87
C LEU A 555 -0.60 -4.47 -17.23
N LYS A 556 0.41 -3.80 -17.80
CA LYS A 556 0.35 -2.38 -18.11
C LYS A 556 1.43 -1.96 -19.10
N ARG A 557 1.16 -0.89 -19.83
CA ARG A 557 2.08 -0.25 -20.76
C ARG A 557 2.16 1.24 -20.51
N TYR A 558 3.35 1.78 -20.73
CA TYR A 558 3.68 3.18 -20.53
C TYR A 558 4.39 3.72 -21.77
N ASP A 559 3.82 4.76 -22.37
CA ASP A 559 4.32 5.37 -23.59
C ASP A 559 5.35 6.47 -23.29
N GLN A 560 6.45 6.49 -24.05
CA GLN A 560 7.48 7.56 -24.06
C GLN A 560 8.16 7.87 -22.71
N LEU A 561 8.72 6.83 -22.10
CA LEU A 561 9.63 7.00 -20.98
C LEU A 561 11.05 7.29 -21.47
N ALA A 562 11.74 8.21 -20.80
CA ALA A 562 13.18 8.32 -20.93
C ALA A 562 13.83 7.26 -20.02
N PHE A 563 13.72 5.99 -20.37
CA PHE A 563 14.43 4.95 -19.63
C PHE A 563 15.92 4.92 -20.01
N ARG A 564 16.77 4.94 -18.98
CA ARG A 564 18.03 4.21 -18.99
C ARG A 564 17.91 3.12 -17.94
N GLN A 565 17.91 1.86 -18.36
CA GLN A 565 17.99 0.72 -17.45
C GLN A 565 19.28 0.82 -16.63
N LEU A 566 19.23 0.47 -15.33
CA LEU A 566 20.20 -0.38 -14.63
C LEU A 566 19.72 -0.60 -13.17
N ASN A 567 19.05 -1.74 -12.94
CA ASN A 567 18.75 -2.43 -11.67
C ASN A 567 17.80 -1.80 -10.62
N GLY A 568 16.50 -1.61 -10.94
CA GLY A 568 15.43 -1.58 -9.93
C GLY A 568 14.27 -0.60 -10.21
N ASP A 569 13.04 -1.11 -10.07
CA ASP A 569 11.66 -0.57 -9.97
C ASP A 569 11.29 0.91 -10.19
N ILE A 570 12.09 1.73 -10.86
CA ILE A 570 11.73 3.13 -11.09
C ILE A 570 12.00 3.55 -12.54
N GLY A 571 10.98 4.14 -13.17
CA GLY A 571 11.06 4.80 -14.47
C GLY A 571 11.00 6.29 -14.35
N VAL A 572 11.85 7.01 -15.08
CA VAL A 572 11.80 8.47 -15.18
C VAL A 572 11.18 8.83 -16.54
N MET A 573 10.03 9.49 -16.52
CA MET A 573 9.40 10.02 -17.74
C MET A 573 10.20 11.20 -18.29
N THR A 574 10.04 11.49 -19.58
CA THR A 574 10.72 12.61 -20.27
C THR A 574 10.40 13.99 -19.65
N ASN A 575 9.31 14.10 -18.90
CA ASN A 575 8.90 15.28 -18.14
C ASN A 575 9.55 15.37 -16.75
N GLY A 576 10.43 14.43 -16.37
CA GLY A 576 11.11 14.38 -15.07
C GLY A 576 10.31 13.70 -13.95
N GLU A 577 9.17 13.08 -14.27
CA GLU A 577 8.33 12.37 -13.30
C GLU A 577 8.90 10.97 -13.02
N VAL A 578 9.11 10.66 -11.75
CA VAL A 578 9.55 9.33 -11.29
C VAL A 578 8.32 8.47 -11.03
N MET A 579 8.15 7.42 -11.82
CA MET A 579 7.17 6.37 -11.60
C MET A 579 7.82 5.21 -10.85
N VAL A 580 7.24 4.85 -9.71
CA VAL A 580 7.51 3.54 -9.09
C VAL A 580 6.81 2.49 -9.93
N LEU A 581 7.60 1.58 -10.48
CA LEU A 581 7.21 0.49 -11.34
C LEU A 581 6.90 -0.76 -10.50
N ASP A 582 6.10 -0.61 -9.44
CA ASP A 582 5.50 -1.76 -8.78
C ASP A 582 4.07 -1.93 -9.32
N PRO A 583 3.80 -2.94 -10.16
CA PRO A 583 2.44 -3.18 -10.64
C PRO A 583 1.52 -3.71 -9.52
N TYR A 584 2.06 -4.05 -8.34
CA TYR A 584 1.31 -4.61 -7.21
C TYR A 584 0.99 -3.63 -6.08
N GLU A 585 1.25 -2.32 -6.24
CA GLU A 585 0.75 -1.34 -5.24
C GLU A 585 -0.78 -1.17 -5.24
N TYR A 586 -1.54 -1.88 -6.09
CA TYR A 586 -3.00 -1.93 -5.98
C TYR A 586 -3.58 -3.36 -6.06
N ARG A 587 -4.06 -3.80 -4.89
CA ARG A 587 -4.95 -4.96 -4.67
C ARG A 587 -6.39 -4.74 -5.15
N ASP A 588 -6.62 -3.78 -6.03
CA ASP A 588 -7.97 -3.37 -6.42
C ASP A 588 -7.99 -3.02 -7.90
N ASN A 589 -8.45 -3.96 -8.75
CA ASN A 589 -9.20 -3.77 -10.00
C ASN A 589 -8.84 -4.81 -11.07
N ILE A 590 -9.38 -6.03 -10.93
CA ILE A 590 -9.60 -6.88 -12.10
C ILE A 590 -10.96 -6.46 -12.71
N GLN A 591 -10.93 -5.88 -13.91
CA GLN A 591 -12.12 -5.61 -14.72
C GLN A 591 -12.71 -6.93 -15.23
N LEU A 592 -13.74 -7.48 -14.57
CA LEU A 592 -14.46 -8.67 -15.05
C LEU A 592 -15.70 -8.29 -15.88
N LYS A 593 -15.79 -8.90 -17.07
CA LYS A 593 -16.92 -8.79 -18.01
C LYS A 593 -18.25 -9.18 -17.33
N LYS A 594 -19.29 -8.36 -17.51
CA LYS A 594 -20.68 -8.66 -17.12
C LYS A 594 -21.13 -10.05 -17.63
N MET A 595 -21.34 -11.00 -16.71
CA MET A 595 -22.06 -12.25 -16.98
C MET A 595 -23.45 -12.20 -16.31
N LYS A 596 -24.50 -12.54 -17.05
CA LYS A 596 -25.88 -12.64 -16.51
C LYS A 596 -26.03 -13.95 -15.72
N ASN A 597 -26.78 -13.92 -14.62
CA ASN A 597 -27.14 -15.08 -13.76
C ASN A 597 -26.03 -15.64 -12.86
N VAL A 598 -25.19 -14.75 -12.33
CA VAL A 598 -24.05 -15.05 -11.46
C VAL A 598 -24.18 -14.21 -10.18
N SER A 599 -24.09 -14.84 -9.00
CA SER A 599 -23.91 -14.13 -7.72
C SER A 599 -22.41 -13.99 -7.44
N PHE A 600 -21.94 -12.75 -7.21
CA PHE A 600 -20.53 -12.41 -6.99
C PHE A 600 -20.21 -12.27 -5.48
N MET A 601 -18.99 -12.59 -5.07
CA MET A 601 -18.42 -12.29 -3.75
C MET A 601 -17.05 -11.58 -3.91
N TYR A 602 -16.75 -10.52 -3.15
CA TYR A 602 -15.57 -9.63 -3.37
C TYR A 602 -14.75 -9.25 -2.10
N ARG A 603 -13.45 -8.96 -2.37
CA ARG A 603 -12.40 -8.08 -1.75
C ARG A 603 -11.56 -8.49 -0.50
N ASN A 604 -10.30 -8.01 -0.49
CA ASN A 604 -9.25 -8.03 0.55
C ASN A 604 -8.53 -9.36 0.85
N ASN A 605 -7.71 -9.87 -0.08
CA ASN A 605 -6.80 -11.02 0.14
C ASN A 605 -7.49 -12.38 0.42
N GLU A 606 -8.81 -12.49 0.24
CA GLU A 606 -9.56 -13.73 0.42
C GLU A 606 -10.59 -13.95 -0.71
N ILE A 607 -11.03 -15.20 -0.79
CA ILE A 607 -11.53 -15.97 -1.92
C ILE A 607 -12.64 -15.30 -2.76
N GLN A 608 -12.49 -15.29 -4.09
CA GLN A 608 -13.57 -14.94 -5.02
C GLN A 608 -14.34 -16.21 -5.43
N PHE A 609 -15.67 -16.18 -5.33
CA PHE A 609 -16.51 -17.21 -5.93
C PHE A 609 -17.68 -16.60 -6.71
N VAL A 610 -18.02 -17.28 -7.80
CA VAL A 610 -19.27 -17.14 -8.55
C VAL A 610 -20.09 -18.40 -8.34
N VAL A 611 -21.33 -18.30 -7.84
CA VAL A 611 -22.27 -19.43 -7.84
C VAL A 611 -23.29 -19.23 -8.97
N SER A 612 -23.33 -20.16 -9.92
CA SER A 612 -24.34 -20.18 -10.98
C SER A 612 -25.46 -21.22 -10.70
N LYS A 613 -26.62 -21.02 -11.32
CA LYS A 613 -27.83 -21.86 -11.16
C LYS A 613 -27.63 -23.36 -11.48
N ASP A 614 -26.57 -23.71 -12.20
CA ASP A 614 -26.22 -25.07 -12.60
C ASP A 614 -25.23 -25.77 -11.64
N LYS A 615 -25.06 -25.25 -10.42
CA LYS A 615 -24.13 -25.75 -9.39
C LYS A 615 -22.66 -25.69 -9.81
N ARG A 616 -22.30 -24.88 -10.80
CA ARG A 616 -20.89 -24.60 -11.15
C ARG A 616 -20.39 -23.43 -10.31
N ILE A 617 -19.11 -23.51 -9.95
CA ILE A 617 -18.41 -22.44 -9.23
C ILE A 617 -17.13 -22.09 -9.97
N PHE A 618 -16.93 -20.79 -10.19
CA PHE A 618 -15.63 -20.23 -10.61
C PHE A 618 -14.88 -19.75 -9.36
N ILE A 619 -13.65 -20.19 -9.21
CA ILE A 619 -12.76 -19.85 -8.09
C ILE A 619 -11.64 -18.96 -8.65
N GLN A 620 -11.49 -17.75 -8.13
CA GLN A 620 -10.35 -16.89 -8.43
C GLN A 620 -9.77 -16.38 -7.10
N GLY A 621 -8.51 -16.67 -6.83
CA GLY A 621 -7.84 -16.29 -5.58
C GLY A 621 -6.58 -15.47 -5.86
N ASP A 622 -6.48 -14.28 -5.28
CA ASP A 622 -5.29 -13.41 -5.35
C ASP A 622 -4.33 -13.59 -4.14
N SER A 623 -4.58 -14.56 -3.25
CA SER A 623 -3.61 -14.92 -2.22
C SER A 623 -2.61 -15.95 -2.76
N HIS A 624 -1.33 -15.87 -2.37
CA HIS A 624 -0.27 -16.86 -2.67
C HIS A 624 -0.61 -18.32 -2.30
N ILE A 625 -1.78 -18.54 -1.71
CA ILE A 625 -2.20 -19.77 -1.05
C ILE A 625 -3.28 -20.51 -1.88
N MET A 626 -4.04 -19.84 -2.76
CA MET A 626 -5.21 -20.43 -3.47
C MET A 626 -5.09 -20.51 -5.00
N ALA A 627 -3.89 -20.32 -5.56
CA ALA A 627 -3.64 -20.27 -7.00
C ALA A 627 -3.90 -21.59 -7.76
N ASP A 628 -4.10 -22.71 -7.06
CA ASP A 628 -4.25 -24.06 -7.63
C ASP A 628 -5.71 -24.58 -7.66
N ALA A 629 -6.69 -23.73 -7.31
CA ALA A 629 -8.10 -24.11 -7.37
C ALA A 629 -8.59 -24.19 -8.84
N PRO A 630 -9.29 -25.27 -9.27
CA PRO A 630 -9.78 -25.38 -10.63
C PRO A 630 -10.82 -24.29 -10.93
N GLU A 631 -10.76 -23.69 -12.13
CA GLU A 631 -11.73 -22.68 -12.62
C GLU A 631 -13.18 -23.18 -12.60
N ARG A 632 -13.39 -24.50 -12.50
CA ARG A 632 -14.70 -25.14 -12.44
C ARG A 632 -14.63 -26.46 -11.68
N ALA A 633 -15.50 -26.63 -10.70
CA ALA A 633 -15.71 -27.91 -10.02
C ALA A 633 -17.18 -28.35 -10.11
N ASP A 634 -17.41 -29.52 -10.73
CA ASP A 634 -18.74 -30.13 -10.90
C ASP A 634 -19.01 -31.17 -9.78
N GLY A 635 -20.28 -31.34 -9.40
CA GLY A 635 -20.70 -32.40 -8.45
C GLY A 635 -20.39 -32.12 -6.98
N LEU A 636 -20.60 -30.87 -6.54
CA LEU A 636 -20.27 -30.40 -5.19
C LEU A 636 -21.44 -30.50 -4.21
N LYS A 637 -21.15 -30.94 -2.97
CA LYS A 637 -22.11 -31.14 -1.88
C LYS A 637 -21.99 -30.11 -0.76
N LYS A 638 -20.78 -29.80 -0.28
CA LYS A 638 -20.53 -28.82 0.79
C LYS A 638 -19.16 -28.15 0.65
N TYR A 639 -19.00 -26.99 1.31
CA TYR A 639 -17.80 -26.18 1.39
C TYR A 639 -17.47 -25.86 2.85
N ALA A 640 -16.18 -25.67 3.15
CA ALA A 640 -15.73 -25.10 4.42
C ALA A 640 -14.50 -24.21 4.16
N PHE A 641 -14.45 -23.07 4.86
CA PHE A 641 -13.45 -22.02 4.62
C PHE A 641 -12.73 -21.61 5.90
N SER A 642 -11.50 -21.20 5.71
CA SER A 642 -10.62 -20.57 6.69
C SER A 642 -9.83 -19.46 5.99
N ILE A 643 -9.27 -18.54 6.77
CA ILE A 643 -8.34 -17.52 6.29
C ILE A 643 -7.09 -18.12 5.59
N MET A 644 -6.74 -19.39 5.85
CA MET A 644 -5.54 -20.05 5.30
C MET A 644 -5.83 -21.13 4.23
N HIS A 645 -7.03 -21.72 4.18
CA HIS A 645 -7.33 -22.81 3.22
C HIS A 645 -8.85 -23.02 3.02
N ALA A 646 -9.22 -23.77 1.98
CA ALA A 646 -10.58 -24.21 1.73
C ALA A 646 -10.68 -25.72 1.54
N LEU A 647 -11.84 -26.26 1.90
CA LEU A 647 -12.23 -27.64 1.69
C LEU A 647 -13.51 -27.69 0.86
N VAL A 648 -13.57 -28.65 -0.05
CA VAL A 648 -14.77 -28.98 -0.82
C VAL A 648 -15.09 -30.45 -0.66
N LEU A 649 -16.35 -30.72 -0.35
CA LEU A 649 -16.92 -32.06 -0.34
C LEU A 649 -17.73 -32.26 -1.61
N LYS A 650 -17.41 -33.32 -2.36
CA LYS A 650 -18.15 -33.73 -3.56
C LYS A 650 -19.31 -34.67 -3.21
N GLU A 651 -20.30 -34.77 -4.10
CA GLU A 651 -21.49 -35.64 -3.96
C GLU A 651 -21.12 -37.12 -3.87
N ASN A 652 -19.99 -37.52 -4.46
CA ASN A 652 -19.43 -38.87 -4.37
C ASN A 652 -18.70 -39.14 -3.02
N GLY A 653 -18.64 -38.16 -2.11
CA GLY A 653 -18.02 -38.29 -0.79
C GLY A 653 -16.50 -38.10 -0.77
N THR A 654 -15.88 -37.60 -1.84
CA THR A 654 -14.45 -37.21 -1.84
C THR A 654 -14.26 -35.77 -1.38
N VAL A 655 -13.14 -35.50 -0.72
CA VAL A 655 -12.75 -34.16 -0.29
C VAL A 655 -11.57 -33.68 -1.12
N GLU A 656 -11.64 -32.44 -1.56
CA GLU A 656 -10.54 -31.70 -2.17
C GLU A 656 -10.24 -30.47 -1.32
N ALA A 657 -8.99 -30.06 -1.33
CA ALA A 657 -8.52 -28.95 -0.52
C ALA A 657 -7.52 -28.12 -1.34
N TRP A 658 -7.58 -26.81 -1.13
CA TRP A 658 -6.68 -25.83 -1.73
C TRP A 658 -6.28 -24.85 -0.64
N GLY A 659 -5.04 -24.38 -0.68
CA GLY A 659 -4.46 -23.64 0.45
C GLY A 659 -3.22 -24.31 1.03
N GLY A 660 -2.56 -23.62 1.96
CA GLY A 660 -1.32 -24.03 2.61
C GLY A 660 -1.17 -23.38 3.98
N HIS A 661 -0.52 -24.08 4.91
CA HIS A 661 -0.27 -23.60 6.27
C HIS A 661 1.03 -22.80 6.30
N SER A 662 1.02 -21.61 6.89
CA SER A 662 2.23 -20.84 7.20
C SER A 662 2.40 -20.71 8.70
N GLY A 663 3.51 -21.19 9.23
CA GLY A 663 3.85 -21.15 10.66
C GLY A 663 5.29 -20.71 10.91
N VAL A 664 5.52 -20.15 12.10
CA VAL A 664 6.85 -19.80 12.63
C VAL A 664 7.11 -20.68 13.83
N ASP A 665 8.26 -21.38 13.87
CA ASP A 665 8.65 -22.10 15.08
C ASP A 665 9.19 -21.15 16.17
N LEU A 666 9.39 -21.66 17.39
CA LEU A 666 9.95 -20.89 18.52
C LEU A 666 11.40 -20.40 18.28
N ALA A 667 12.02 -20.78 17.16
CA ALA A 667 13.34 -20.34 16.70
C ALA A 667 13.26 -19.30 15.56
N GLY A 668 12.06 -18.88 15.13
CA GLY A 668 11.88 -17.85 14.10
C GLY A 668 11.94 -18.37 12.67
N ASN A 669 11.94 -19.68 12.43
CA ASN A 669 11.98 -20.23 11.08
C ASN A 669 10.58 -20.25 10.45
N VAL A 670 10.46 -19.67 9.26
CA VAL A 670 9.23 -19.69 8.44
C VAL A 670 9.24 -20.95 7.58
N TYR A 671 8.23 -21.82 7.75
CA TYR A 671 8.02 -22.95 6.86
C TYR A 671 6.76 -22.72 6.01
N ARG A 672 6.90 -22.81 4.68
CA ARG A 672 5.78 -22.98 3.74
C ARG A 672 5.79 -24.45 3.32
N THR A 673 4.75 -25.20 3.65
CA THR A 673 4.50 -26.48 2.97
C THR A 673 3.53 -26.26 1.82
N PRO A 674 3.76 -26.86 0.64
CA PRO A 674 2.71 -26.99 -0.35
C PRO A 674 1.62 -27.93 0.22
N GLU A 675 0.37 -27.52 0.04
CA GLU A 675 -0.86 -28.30 0.19
C GLU A 675 -1.44 -28.53 1.59
N ALA A 676 -2.71 -28.15 1.73
CA ALA A 676 -3.69 -28.81 2.58
C ALA A 676 -3.92 -30.27 2.10
N ILE A 677 -2.92 -31.16 2.25
CA ILE A 677 -2.99 -32.54 1.75
C ILE A 677 -4.16 -33.28 2.42
N VAL A 678 -5.20 -33.58 1.63
CA VAL A 678 -6.29 -34.45 2.07
C VAL A 678 -5.70 -35.83 2.37
N PRO A 679 -5.90 -36.41 3.58
CA PRO A 679 -5.32 -37.69 3.93
C PRO A 679 -5.60 -38.76 2.87
N SER A 680 -4.54 -39.44 2.42
CA SER A 680 -4.65 -40.51 1.42
C SER A 680 -5.65 -41.57 1.87
N GLY A 681 -6.65 -41.86 1.02
CA GLY A 681 -7.69 -42.84 1.33
C GLY A 681 -8.90 -42.29 2.11
N LEU A 682 -8.99 -40.98 2.34
CA LEU A 682 -10.21 -40.36 2.88
C LEU A 682 -11.36 -40.50 1.87
N LYS A 683 -12.37 -41.30 2.23
CA LYS A 683 -13.58 -41.59 1.45
C LYS A 683 -14.80 -41.64 2.35
N ASP A 684 -15.99 -41.67 1.75
CA ASP A 684 -17.28 -41.71 2.43
C ASP A 684 -17.51 -40.51 3.35
N VAL A 685 -16.97 -39.34 2.99
CA VAL A 685 -17.16 -38.11 3.76
C VAL A 685 -18.57 -37.58 3.53
N ILE A 686 -19.23 -37.17 4.61
CA ILE A 686 -20.59 -36.61 4.60
C ILE A 686 -20.64 -35.17 5.09
N ASP A 687 -19.60 -34.71 5.80
CA ASP A 687 -19.50 -33.33 6.29
C ASP A 687 -18.03 -32.89 6.38
N ILE A 688 -17.79 -31.58 6.25
CA ILE A 688 -16.47 -30.94 6.35
C ILE A 688 -16.55 -29.64 7.16
N ALA A 689 -15.46 -29.29 7.85
CA ALA A 689 -15.28 -28.00 8.53
C ALA A 689 -13.80 -27.58 8.50
N ALA A 690 -13.53 -26.27 8.49
CA ALA A 690 -12.18 -25.71 8.43
C ALA A 690 -12.00 -24.70 9.58
N GLY A 691 -10.93 -24.85 10.34
CA GLY A 691 -10.44 -23.84 11.28
C GLY A 691 -9.23 -23.11 10.68
N PRO A 692 -8.65 -22.12 11.38
CA PRO A 692 -7.52 -21.32 10.89
C PRO A 692 -6.41 -22.17 10.28
N ASP A 693 -5.92 -23.17 11.02
CA ASP A 693 -4.77 -23.99 10.62
C ASP A 693 -5.08 -25.50 10.60
N PHE A 694 -6.35 -25.93 10.60
CA PHE A 694 -6.71 -27.34 10.58
C PHE A 694 -8.04 -27.60 9.87
N SER A 695 -8.22 -28.86 9.46
CA SER A 695 -9.36 -29.35 8.71
C SER A 695 -10.03 -30.51 9.43
N LEU A 696 -11.35 -30.64 9.26
CA LEU A 696 -12.16 -31.75 9.77
C LEU A 696 -12.98 -32.38 8.65
N ALA A 697 -13.11 -33.71 8.69
CA ALA A 697 -14.02 -34.47 7.85
C ALA A 697 -14.80 -35.48 8.70
N LEU A 698 -16.12 -35.51 8.54
CA LEU A 698 -17.01 -36.50 9.11
C LEU A 698 -17.30 -37.59 8.08
N LYS A 699 -17.04 -38.84 8.44
CA LYS A 699 -17.35 -40.00 7.59
C LYS A 699 -18.75 -40.54 7.85
N LYS A 700 -19.29 -41.28 6.87
CA LYS A 700 -20.61 -41.94 6.93
C LYS A 700 -20.76 -42.91 8.10
N ASP A 701 -19.66 -43.50 8.55
CA ASP A 701 -19.59 -44.37 9.75
C ASP A 701 -19.69 -43.60 11.08
N GLY A 702 -19.76 -42.26 11.03
CA GLY A 702 -19.85 -41.40 12.21
C GLY A 702 -18.52 -41.10 12.89
N THR A 703 -17.39 -41.45 12.26
CA THR A 703 -16.03 -41.08 12.71
C THR A 703 -15.59 -39.73 12.15
N VAL A 704 -14.80 -38.98 12.93
CA VAL A 704 -14.23 -37.69 12.52
C VAL A 704 -12.73 -37.84 12.30
N LYS A 705 -12.23 -37.28 11.20
CA LYS A 705 -10.81 -37.14 10.90
C LYS A 705 -10.43 -35.67 10.98
N ALA A 706 -9.32 -35.38 11.66
CA ALA A 706 -8.73 -34.05 11.76
C ALA A 706 -7.30 -34.09 11.19
N TRP A 707 -6.91 -33.08 10.43
CA TRP A 707 -5.56 -32.93 9.87
C TRP A 707 -5.20 -31.44 9.75
N GLY A 708 -3.92 -31.11 9.59
CA GLY A 708 -3.41 -29.73 9.53
C GLY A 708 -2.34 -29.43 10.58
N TRP A 709 -2.13 -28.15 10.89
CA TRP A 709 -1.08 -27.64 11.77
C TRP A 709 -1.60 -27.05 13.11
N GLY A 710 -2.92 -26.91 13.29
CA GLY A 710 -3.51 -26.53 14.57
C GLY A 710 -2.98 -27.45 15.69
N GLY A 711 -2.39 -26.89 16.75
CA GLY A 711 -1.55 -27.60 17.72
C GLY A 711 -2.08 -28.96 18.21
N SER A 712 -1.18 -29.80 18.77
CA SER A 712 -1.39 -31.25 18.98
C SER A 712 -2.66 -31.70 19.74
N SER A 713 -3.42 -30.80 20.37
CA SER A 713 -4.68 -31.07 21.06
C SER A 713 -5.91 -31.15 20.14
N VAL A 714 -6.03 -30.33 19.08
CA VAL A 714 -7.22 -30.31 18.21
C VAL A 714 -7.20 -31.43 17.16
N LEU A 715 -6.00 -31.87 16.74
CA LEU A 715 -5.84 -32.97 15.80
C LEU A 715 -6.13 -34.35 16.44
N LYS A 716 -6.09 -34.45 17.77
CA LYS A 716 -6.39 -35.67 18.53
C LYS A 716 -7.90 -35.77 18.80
N VAL A 717 -8.64 -36.27 17.83
CA VAL A 717 -10.08 -36.53 17.96
C VAL A 717 -10.33 -37.52 19.13
N PRO A 718 -11.07 -37.13 20.19
CA PRO A 718 -11.29 -38.01 21.34
C PRO A 718 -12.17 -39.22 21.00
N ALA A 719 -11.95 -40.35 21.70
CA ALA A 719 -12.78 -41.55 21.55
C ALA A 719 -14.28 -41.33 21.85
N ALA A 720 -14.62 -40.27 22.58
CA ALA A 720 -16.00 -39.85 22.82
C ALA A 720 -16.72 -39.36 21.56
N VAL A 721 -15.98 -38.92 20.53
CA VAL A 721 -16.51 -38.50 19.22
C VAL A 721 -16.79 -39.74 18.37
N LYS A 722 -17.83 -40.48 18.76
CA LYS A 722 -18.37 -41.64 18.05
C LYS A 722 -19.82 -41.39 17.64
N ASN A 723 -20.21 -41.92 16.48
CA ASN A 723 -21.54 -41.72 15.90
C ASN A 723 -21.88 -40.23 15.72
N ALA A 724 -20.91 -39.43 15.28
CA ALA A 724 -21.12 -38.03 14.98
C ALA A 724 -22.03 -37.85 13.75
N THR A 725 -22.85 -36.80 13.76
CA THR A 725 -23.80 -36.44 12.69
C THR A 725 -23.56 -35.03 12.15
N ALA A 726 -22.79 -34.19 12.85
CA ALA A 726 -22.32 -32.89 12.36
C ALA A 726 -21.01 -32.51 13.05
N ILE A 727 -20.21 -31.68 12.39
CA ILE A 727 -18.96 -31.14 12.89
C ILE A 727 -18.90 -29.62 12.71
N ALA A 728 -18.18 -28.94 13.59
CA ALA A 728 -17.87 -27.51 13.49
C ALA A 728 -16.42 -27.27 13.94
N ALA A 729 -15.78 -26.27 13.33
CA ALA A 729 -14.40 -25.87 13.64
C ALA A 729 -14.38 -24.43 14.17
N GLY A 730 -13.61 -24.21 15.24
CA GLY A 730 -13.31 -22.90 15.80
C GLY A 730 -11.85 -22.52 15.62
N GLN A 731 -11.42 -21.46 16.30
CA GLN A 731 -10.08 -20.91 16.13
C GLN A 731 -8.97 -21.91 16.52
N PHE A 732 -9.11 -22.60 17.66
CA PHE A 732 -8.13 -23.57 18.17
C PHE A 732 -8.77 -24.85 18.72
N TYR A 733 -10.05 -25.08 18.41
CA TYR A 733 -10.84 -26.20 18.94
C TYR A 733 -11.91 -26.63 17.94
N ALA A 734 -12.55 -27.75 18.20
CA ALA A 734 -13.61 -28.30 17.37
C ALA A 734 -14.77 -28.85 18.22
N ALA A 735 -15.93 -29.00 17.58
CA ALA A 735 -17.10 -29.62 18.18
C ALA A 735 -17.73 -30.66 17.24
N ALA A 736 -18.32 -31.70 17.83
CA ALA A 736 -19.09 -32.71 17.12
C ALA A 736 -20.44 -32.93 17.80
N LEU A 737 -21.49 -32.98 16.99
CA LEU A 737 -22.83 -33.40 17.40
C LEU A 737 -22.93 -34.91 17.22
N ARG A 738 -23.34 -35.63 18.25
CA ARG A 738 -23.54 -37.08 18.22
C ARG A 738 -25.00 -37.42 17.89
N LYS A 739 -25.22 -38.62 17.34
CA LYS A 739 -26.55 -39.13 16.97
C LYS A 739 -27.54 -39.20 18.14
N ASP A 740 -27.05 -39.32 19.37
CA ASP A 740 -27.86 -39.28 20.60
C ASP A 740 -28.28 -37.85 21.03
N GLY A 741 -27.87 -36.82 20.28
CA GLY A 741 -28.18 -35.42 20.54
C GLY A 741 -27.28 -34.76 21.57
N THR A 742 -26.14 -35.38 21.94
CA THR A 742 -25.10 -34.79 22.80
C THR A 742 -23.99 -34.12 21.98
N VAL A 743 -23.29 -33.16 22.57
CA VAL A 743 -22.18 -32.42 21.94
C VAL A 743 -20.88 -32.75 22.64
N VAL A 744 -19.79 -32.92 21.87
CA VAL A 744 -18.43 -33.12 22.38
C VAL A 744 -17.54 -32.03 21.78
N GLU A 745 -16.85 -31.27 22.64
CA GLU A 745 -15.82 -30.29 22.24
C GLU A 745 -14.43 -30.81 22.60
N TRP A 746 -13.43 -30.50 21.77
CA TRP A 746 -12.03 -30.85 22.01
C TRP A 746 -11.07 -29.85 21.35
N GLY A 747 -9.79 -29.93 21.71
CA GLY A 747 -8.79 -28.91 21.38
C GLY A 747 -8.58 -27.93 22.52
N ASP A 748 -8.24 -26.68 22.24
CA ASP A 748 -8.10 -25.65 23.27
C ASP A 748 -9.47 -25.10 23.68
N VAL A 749 -10.00 -25.64 24.77
CA VAL A 749 -11.24 -25.20 25.41
C VAL A 749 -11.01 -24.40 26.68
N SER A 750 -9.75 -24.05 26.98
CA SER A 750 -9.38 -23.30 28.18
C SER A 750 -9.72 -21.81 28.03
N GLY A 751 -10.00 -21.12 29.14
CA GLY A 751 -10.30 -19.68 29.16
C GLY A 751 -11.73 -19.29 28.78
N ARG A 752 -12.55 -20.25 28.31
CA ARG A 752 -13.91 -20.01 27.81
C ARG A 752 -15.00 -20.43 28.81
N SER A 753 -16.19 -19.83 28.72
CA SER A 753 -17.34 -20.32 29.48
C SER A 753 -17.64 -21.77 29.07
N PRO A 754 -17.74 -22.72 30.02
CA PRO A 754 -17.84 -24.13 29.70
C PRO A 754 -19.18 -24.48 29.06
N MET A 755 -19.18 -25.52 28.22
CA MET A 755 -20.41 -26.11 27.69
C MET A 755 -21.39 -26.41 28.85
N PRO A 756 -22.68 -26.02 28.73
CA PRO A 756 -23.67 -26.26 29.77
C PRO A 756 -23.78 -27.75 30.15
N LYS A 757 -23.72 -28.04 31.44
CA LYS A 757 -23.86 -29.41 31.96
C LYS A 757 -25.22 -29.98 31.56
N GLY A 758 -25.22 -31.21 31.04
CA GLY A 758 -26.43 -31.93 30.65
C GLY A 758 -27.03 -31.49 29.30
N LEU A 759 -26.29 -30.74 28.46
CA LEU A 759 -26.74 -30.39 27.12
C LEU A 759 -27.06 -31.65 26.29
N ASN A 760 -28.32 -31.79 25.90
CA ASN A 760 -28.87 -32.90 25.14
C ASN A 760 -29.93 -32.41 24.14
N ASN A 761 -30.47 -33.33 23.34
CA ASN A 761 -31.50 -33.04 22.33
C ASN A 761 -31.06 -31.98 21.31
N VAL A 762 -29.76 -31.86 21.03
CA VAL A 762 -29.21 -30.96 20.02
C VAL A 762 -29.48 -31.53 18.62
N LYS A 763 -29.87 -30.67 17.68
CA LYS A 763 -30.07 -31.00 16.25
C LYS A 763 -29.10 -30.30 15.31
N ALA A 764 -28.47 -29.20 15.72
CA ALA A 764 -27.42 -28.53 14.96
C ALA A 764 -26.43 -27.83 15.89
N ILE A 765 -25.19 -27.67 15.41
CA ILE A 765 -24.12 -26.93 16.08
C ILE A 765 -23.47 -25.96 15.09
N ALA A 766 -23.02 -24.81 15.58
CA ALA A 766 -22.26 -23.82 14.83
C ALA A 766 -21.16 -23.23 15.74
N ILE A 767 -20.02 -22.84 15.16
CA ILE A 767 -18.94 -22.18 15.88
C ILE A 767 -18.61 -20.87 15.17
N ALA A 768 -18.34 -19.82 15.94
CA ALA A 768 -17.85 -18.54 15.43
C ALA A 768 -16.77 -18.00 16.38
N GLY A 769 -15.52 -17.93 15.89
CA GLY A 769 -14.38 -17.52 16.71
C GLY A 769 -14.11 -18.50 17.87
N GLN A 770 -14.28 -18.01 19.11
CA GLN A 770 -14.13 -18.76 20.36
C GLN A 770 -15.48 -19.25 20.93
N ASN A 771 -16.59 -18.98 20.25
CA ASN A 771 -17.95 -19.25 20.74
C ASN A 771 -18.59 -20.44 20.02
N THR A 772 -19.36 -21.24 20.76
CA THR A 772 -20.14 -22.37 20.23
C THR A 772 -21.63 -22.16 20.48
N MET A 773 -22.43 -22.46 19.47
CA MET A 773 -23.88 -22.42 19.52
C MET A 773 -24.48 -23.79 19.19
N ALA A 774 -25.52 -24.17 19.94
CA ALA A 774 -26.31 -25.37 19.71
C ALA A 774 -27.78 -25.02 19.55
N LEU A 775 -28.42 -25.64 18.56
CA LEU A 775 -29.87 -25.58 18.34
C LEU A 775 -30.47 -26.92 18.78
N LYS A 776 -31.38 -26.88 19.74
CA LYS A 776 -32.13 -28.04 20.22
C LYS A 776 -33.31 -28.41 19.31
N LYS A 777 -33.78 -29.65 19.43
CA LYS A 777 -34.93 -30.17 18.65
C LYS A 777 -36.21 -29.36 18.87
N ASP A 778 -36.40 -28.83 20.07
CA ASP A 778 -37.52 -27.97 20.45
C ASP A 778 -37.42 -26.52 19.93
N GLY A 779 -36.32 -26.16 19.24
CA GLY A 779 -36.08 -24.82 18.72
C GLY A 779 -35.32 -23.90 19.68
N THR A 780 -34.96 -24.37 20.88
CA THR A 780 -34.15 -23.61 21.84
C THR A 780 -32.71 -23.48 21.33
N VAL A 781 -32.17 -22.26 21.36
CA VAL A 781 -30.76 -21.99 21.07
C VAL A 781 -30.01 -21.82 22.38
N VAL A 782 -28.84 -22.43 22.47
CA VAL A 782 -27.92 -22.34 23.61
C VAL A 782 -26.56 -21.93 23.07
N CYS A 783 -25.90 -20.94 23.67
CA CYS A 783 -24.57 -20.51 23.28
C CYS A 783 -23.65 -20.40 24.49
N TRP A 784 -22.37 -20.71 24.32
CA TRP A 784 -21.33 -20.63 25.33
C TRP A 784 -19.98 -20.28 24.69
N GLY A 785 -19.02 -19.83 25.51
CA GLY A 785 -17.73 -19.31 25.08
C GLY A 785 -17.42 -17.93 25.68
N ASP A 786 -16.58 -17.16 25.01
CA ASP A 786 -16.23 -15.78 25.39
C ASP A 786 -17.37 -14.81 25.06
N GLU A 787 -18.02 -14.31 26.10
CA GLU A 787 -19.09 -13.31 26.02
C GLU A 787 -20.26 -13.66 25.06
N CYS A 788 -20.55 -14.95 24.81
CA CYS A 788 -21.64 -15.29 23.90
C CYS A 788 -23.01 -14.85 24.45
N ARG A 789 -23.67 -13.93 23.73
CA ARG A 789 -25.01 -13.41 24.05
C ARG A 789 -26.01 -13.90 23.02
N ILE A 790 -27.13 -14.45 23.49
CA ILE A 790 -28.23 -14.88 22.65
C ILE A 790 -29.27 -13.75 22.57
N PRO A 791 -29.82 -13.41 21.39
CA PRO A 791 -30.92 -12.47 21.26
C PRO A 791 -32.13 -12.88 22.13
N VAL A 792 -32.77 -11.90 22.77
CA VAL A 792 -34.00 -12.14 23.54
C VAL A 792 -35.19 -12.39 22.59
N ASN A 793 -36.15 -13.23 23.01
CA ASN A 793 -37.42 -13.49 22.30
C ASN A 793 -37.38 -14.27 20.97
N MET A 794 -36.34 -15.07 20.73
CA MET A 794 -36.34 -15.95 19.55
C MET A 794 -37.44 -17.02 19.62
N LYS A 795 -38.17 -17.19 18.52
CA LYS A 795 -39.21 -18.22 18.35
C LYS A 795 -39.00 -18.97 17.04
N ASN A 796 -39.27 -20.27 17.05
CA ASN A 796 -39.27 -21.12 15.86
C ASN A 796 -37.95 -21.11 15.07
N VAL A 797 -36.80 -21.20 15.76
CA VAL A 797 -35.48 -21.28 15.12
C VAL A 797 -35.35 -22.61 14.36
N ILE A 798 -34.99 -22.51 13.08
CA ILE A 798 -34.85 -23.65 12.18
C ILE A 798 -33.43 -23.92 11.72
N SER A 799 -32.55 -22.90 11.68
CA SER A 799 -31.12 -23.10 11.40
C SER A 799 -30.23 -22.09 12.12
N ILE A 800 -28.97 -22.51 12.33
CA ILE A 800 -27.89 -21.70 12.87
C ILE A 800 -26.64 -21.91 12.00
N THR A 801 -25.83 -20.88 11.82
CA THR A 801 -24.53 -20.95 11.15
C THR A 801 -23.57 -19.92 11.75
N GLY A 802 -22.26 -20.12 11.59
CA GLY A 802 -21.26 -19.21 12.14
C GLY A 802 -19.91 -19.31 11.41
N ALA A 803 -19.19 -18.19 11.40
CA ALA A 803 -17.82 -18.07 10.87
C ALA A 803 -17.14 -16.82 11.46
N ASP A 804 -15.82 -16.84 11.72
CA ASP A 804 -15.00 -15.66 12.08
C ASP A 804 -15.58 -14.69 13.13
N GLY A 805 -16.21 -15.23 14.17
CA GLY A 805 -16.82 -14.44 15.24
C GLY A 805 -18.20 -13.86 14.91
N HIS A 806 -18.83 -14.33 13.84
CA HIS A 806 -20.15 -13.93 13.36
C HIS A 806 -21.15 -15.11 13.41
N PHE A 807 -22.32 -14.92 14.02
CA PHE A 807 -23.38 -15.92 14.06
C PHE A 807 -24.64 -15.44 13.32
N VAL A 808 -25.27 -16.37 12.61
CA VAL A 808 -26.55 -16.14 11.93
C VAL A 808 -27.56 -17.19 12.35
N ILE A 809 -28.73 -16.74 12.80
CA ILE A 809 -29.84 -17.57 13.24
C ILE A 809 -31.04 -17.28 12.35
N TYR A 810 -31.70 -18.33 11.86
CA TYR A 810 -32.87 -18.20 10.98
C TYR A 810 -34.09 -18.88 11.57
N CYS A 811 -35.20 -18.14 11.55
CA CYS A 811 -36.49 -18.55 12.07
C CYS A 811 -37.46 -18.90 10.94
N SER A 812 -38.42 -19.79 11.25
CA SER A 812 -39.41 -20.25 10.26
C SER A 812 -40.31 -19.14 9.71
N ASP A 813 -40.42 -18.02 10.42
CA ASP A 813 -41.21 -16.86 10.01
C ASP A 813 -40.44 -15.88 9.10
N GLY A 814 -39.22 -16.25 8.69
CA GLY A 814 -38.35 -15.47 7.83
C GLY A 814 -37.42 -14.51 8.59
N THR A 815 -37.49 -14.46 9.92
CA THR A 815 -36.62 -13.59 10.73
C THR A 815 -35.20 -14.14 10.71
N ILE A 816 -34.23 -13.25 10.51
CA ILE A 816 -32.80 -13.56 10.61
C ILE A 816 -32.22 -12.70 11.72
N PHE A 817 -31.59 -13.33 12.70
CA PHE A 817 -30.77 -12.65 13.69
C PHE A 817 -29.32 -12.80 13.29
N ASP A 818 -28.62 -11.68 13.28
CA ASP A 818 -27.23 -11.61 12.85
C ASP A 818 -26.43 -10.75 13.83
N TYR A 819 -25.34 -11.29 14.39
CA TYR A 819 -24.53 -10.54 15.35
C TYR A 819 -23.07 -10.99 15.46
N ASP A 820 -22.23 -10.00 15.73
CA ASP A 820 -20.81 -10.15 16.00
C ASP A 820 -20.58 -10.46 17.50
N THR A 821 -19.85 -11.55 17.75
CA THR A 821 -19.45 -12.02 19.07
C THR A 821 -18.60 -11.03 19.86
N ARG A 822 -17.99 -10.03 19.22
CA ARG A 822 -17.21 -8.95 19.89
C ARG A 822 -18.04 -7.71 20.27
N ALA A 823 -19.25 -7.59 19.74
CA ALA A 823 -20.05 -6.36 19.83
C ALA A 823 -21.27 -6.49 20.75
N GLY A 824 -21.84 -7.68 20.87
CA GLY A 824 -22.96 -7.98 21.77
C GLY A 824 -24.28 -7.23 21.48
N VAL A 825 -24.49 -6.71 20.27
CA VAL A 825 -25.73 -6.04 19.83
C VAL A 825 -26.05 -6.38 18.37
N ASP A 826 -27.35 -6.46 18.04
CA ASP A 826 -27.87 -6.42 16.66
C ASP A 826 -27.49 -5.07 16.04
N ARG A 827 -26.54 -5.07 15.10
CA ARG A 827 -25.92 -3.84 14.57
C ARG A 827 -26.56 -3.32 13.29
N PHE A 828 -27.47 -4.07 12.68
CA PHE A 828 -27.86 -3.82 11.30
C PHE A 828 -29.37 -3.66 11.14
N ASN A 829 -29.79 -2.61 10.44
CA ASN A 829 -31.14 -2.51 9.89
C ASN A 829 -31.31 -3.56 8.78
N HIS A 830 -31.76 -4.77 9.15
CA HIS A 830 -32.04 -5.84 8.19
C HIS A 830 -33.38 -5.64 7.47
N PRO A 831 -33.57 -6.20 6.26
CA PRO A 831 -34.89 -6.29 5.65
C PRO A 831 -35.85 -7.10 6.52
N ALA A 832 -37.09 -6.62 6.67
CA ALA A 832 -38.04 -6.99 7.74
C ALA A 832 -38.50 -8.46 7.82
N LYS A 833 -38.01 -9.35 6.95
CA LYS A 833 -38.10 -10.84 6.93
C LYS A 833 -37.67 -11.34 5.55
N ILE A 834 -36.88 -12.42 5.49
CA ILE A 834 -36.48 -13.05 4.23
C ILE A 834 -37.15 -14.41 4.10
N GLN A 835 -37.95 -14.58 3.03
CA GLN A 835 -38.64 -15.81 2.69
C GLN A 835 -37.96 -16.53 1.53
N ASN A 836 -38.35 -17.79 1.28
CA ASN A 836 -37.83 -18.63 0.19
C ASN A 836 -36.31 -18.84 0.24
N VAL A 837 -35.74 -18.89 1.43
CA VAL A 837 -34.32 -19.17 1.63
C VAL A 837 -34.00 -20.61 1.25
N ASP A 838 -32.99 -20.80 0.40
CA ASP A 838 -32.34 -22.09 0.14
C ASP A 838 -31.23 -22.32 1.17
N ARG A 839 -30.32 -21.35 1.32
CA ARG A 839 -29.14 -21.45 2.20
C ARG A 839 -28.77 -20.12 2.83
N ILE A 840 -28.17 -20.20 4.01
CA ILE A 840 -27.58 -19.06 4.72
C ILE A 840 -26.17 -19.43 5.15
N PHE A 841 -25.24 -18.51 4.98
CA PHE A 841 -23.86 -18.65 5.44
C PHE A 841 -23.34 -17.33 6.00
N ALA A 842 -22.45 -17.47 6.98
CA ALA A 842 -21.66 -16.40 7.58
C ALA A 842 -20.25 -16.46 6.99
N LEU A 843 -19.66 -15.32 6.68
CA LEU A 843 -18.24 -15.23 6.32
C LEU A 843 -17.71 -13.86 6.71
N ASN A 844 -16.61 -13.82 7.47
CA ASN A 844 -15.84 -12.61 7.79
C ASN A 844 -16.71 -11.40 8.22
N GLY A 845 -17.70 -11.58 9.09
CA GLY A 845 -18.58 -10.50 9.57
C GLY A 845 -19.69 -10.06 8.62
N ALA A 846 -19.97 -10.86 7.58
CA ALA A 846 -21.10 -10.68 6.66
C ALA A 846 -22.00 -11.91 6.61
N THR A 847 -23.28 -11.66 6.38
CA THR A 847 -24.33 -12.66 6.21
C THR A 847 -24.78 -12.72 4.77
N TYR A 848 -24.88 -13.93 4.26
CA TYR A 848 -25.27 -14.21 2.89
C TYR A 848 -26.48 -15.14 2.89
N VAL A 849 -27.50 -14.76 2.13
CA VAL A 849 -28.73 -15.53 1.97
C VAL A 849 -28.92 -15.84 0.50
N LEU A 850 -28.90 -17.12 0.14
CA LEU A 850 -29.29 -17.59 -1.18
C LEU A 850 -30.75 -18.01 -1.15
N LYS A 851 -31.57 -17.43 -2.01
CA LYS A 851 -32.98 -17.80 -2.17
C LYS A 851 -33.14 -18.92 -3.20
N LYS A 852 -34.23 -19.68 -3.08
CA LYS A 852 -34.59 -20.80 -3.97
C LYS A 852 -34.76 -20.40 -5.44
N ASP A 853 -35.04 -19.13 -5.71
CA ASP A 853 -35.14 -18.59 -7.06
C ASP A 853 -33.77 -18.27 -7.70
N GLY A 854 -32.68 -18.43 -6.93
CA GLY A 854 -31.30 -18.15 -7.33
C GLY A 854 -30.85 -16.70 -7.10
N THR A 855 -31.69 -15.86 -6.50
CA THR A 855 -31.28 -14.53 -6.04
C THR A 855 -30.58 -14.60 -4.69
N SER A 856 -29.75 -13.62 -4.38
CA SER A 856 -29.05 -13.54 -3.10
C SER A 856 -29.25 -12.19 -2.40
N VAL A 857 -29.18 -12.18 -1.07
CA VAL A 857 -29.22 -10.98 -0.24
C VAL A 857 -28.02 -11.04 0.70
N VAL A 858 -27.27 -9.95 0.83
CA VAL A 858 -26.03 -9.92 1.62
C VAL A 858 -25.98 -8.63 2.45
N TRP A 859 -25.50 -8.71 3.70
CA TRP A 859 -25.28 -7.54 4.58
C TRP A 859 -24.19 -7.80 5.64
N GLY A 860 -23.58 -6.77 6.26
CA GLY A 860 -22.57 -6.93 7.33
C GLY A 860 -21.56 -5.76 7.47
N ASP A 861 -20.72 -5.79 8.53
CA ASP A 861 -19.74 -4.72 8.89
C ASP A 861 -18.48 -4.74 8.00
N ARG A 862 -18.29 -5.83 7.24
CA ARG A 862 -17.15 -6.06 6.33
C ARG A 862 -17.62 -6.39 4.92
N LEU A 863 -18.68 -5.73 4.45
CA LEU A 863 -19.06 -5.82 3.04
C LEU A 863 -17.95 -5.21 2.16
N PRO A 864 -17.59 -5.83 1.02
CA PRO A 864 -16.81 -5.16 0.00
C PRO A 864 -17.60 -3.98 -0.58
N PHE A 865 -16.89 -2.91 -0.93
CA PHE A 865 -17.43 -1.83 -1.75
C PHE A 865 -18.10 -2.41 -3.01
N GLY A 866 -19.37 -2.06 -3.24
CA GLY A 866 -19.96 -2.09 -4.58
C GLY A 866 -20.86 -3.26 -5.00
N ILE A 867 -21.66 -3.88 -4.13
CA ILE A 867 -22.77 -4.74 -4.60
C ILE A 867 -24.09 -4.44 -3.86
N GLN A 868 -25.03 -3.83 -4.59
CA GLN A 868 -26.48 -4.01 -4.40
C GLN A 868 -26.88 -5.36 -5.04
N LEU A 869 -27.81 -6.08 -4.41
CA LEU A 869 -28.77 -6.92 -5.14
C LEU A 869 -30.18 -6.40 -4.89
#